data_AF-A0A8H7ZKJ0-F1
#
_entry.id   AF-A0A8H7ZKJ0-F1
#
_cell.length_a   1.000
_cell.length_b   1.000
_cell.length_c   1.000
_cell.angle_alpha   90.00
_cell.angle_beta   90.00
_cell.angle_gamma   90.00
#
_symmetry.space_group_name_H-M   'P 1'
#
loop_
_entity.id
_entity.type
_entity.pdbx_description
1 polymer ?
#
loop_
_entity_poly.entity_id
_entity_poly.type
_entity_poly.pdbx_seq_one_letter_code
_entity_poly.pdbx_strand_id
1 'polypeptide(L)'
;MIEKLTKNRSSQRTFVYTGVTIWLLVINVWLFYTYHSRNNDSRYLTKSSIYDQYDPANIQQQPQNLLDNPAAIQTNTKTFKDDITIKLLQKQQSKEKDIRKIDAHAKIYDKIFANHEIDSIFGNLNFQQRCDLFFQNLFIDDKNWIFKVNEKIELENKHEFKFNDWRKNHLEEYKKNFAEKHNKNKDEVEKTPEFETFIRKGYEDFWNRTMTYEQTIVDHVSILRVFNKCYLTSDNTTQIKRTQEFVNKQRKLIHGINAASKSGKGVPQFSYTKQENLINFKSIKHSAFEHRVYPWLSFEYPIYERFTGEVFYKPPQMSKFVKDESQRTSKSYKDSEQMDFFLNRFKNKCNGKGIVLSIGDSHVDDTVRLIHLLRALNNKLPIQIVYYDDISEDTKKKIVTAGREVIATLPKSFDKVAKYFPEDYLNNEKGLPEQEIWFVNTYNVIHSDYKDKFKKFANKFLATFFNSFEEIMLIDADTVMMQTPEYFFNLLGYKQSGTYFYKDRTTFETRPSSDAVFFKKLGPSIVDSVMFDIPIMTKHTLDTEFFQGLFHYQESGLVMLNRKIHFNALLMMFQLNFYEPVTKRSHGDKELFWLAMAIAGEENYVFDENYAAAIGIKTPDLDRPKADGHTPHDSVELCSPHPGHVSSENNALVWINSGFLYCSKSPGLDFAKEAEHKDRLKHLHTAEEFKAFYTSPLRIQSAIIPPMDLHNWAINNEDEPSRGWFMDSRYCSGYMWCAYSSIGGQTKTGENNKRVGRVIDFSDREQEIFEYYGDVWVGLE
;
A
#
# COMPACT_ATOMS: atom_id res chain seq x y z
N MET A 1 98.31 44.48 -42.38
CA MET A 1 96.95 44.21 -42.95
C MET A 1 95.96 43.63 -41.93
N ILE A 2 96.27 43.63 -40.61
CA ILE A 2 95.38 43.06 -39.56
C ILE A 2 94.63 44.16 -38.77
N GLU A 3 95.09 45.42 -38.78
CA GLU A 3 94.43 46.54 -38.08
C GLU A 3 93.20 47.14 -38.77
N LYS A 4 92.97 46.87 -40.06
CA LYS A 4 91.79 47.39 -40.78
C LYS A 4 90.53 46.53 -40.62
N LEU A 5 90.63 45.33 -40.04
CA LEU A 5 89.51 44.39 -39.87
C LEU A 5 88.85 44.44 -38.48
N THR A 6 89.51 45.01 -37.47
CA THR A 6 88.97 45.09 -36.09
C THR A 6 88.06 46.30 -35.87
N LYS A 7 88.25 47.41 -36.58
CA LYS A 7 87.42 48.62 -36.42
C LYS A 7 86.00 48.47 -37.02
N ASN A 8 85.85 47.67 -38.07
CA ASN A 8 84.55 47.48 -38.75
C ASN A 8 83.64 46.44 -38.07
N ARG A 9 84.20 45.51 -37.27
CA ARG A 9 83.43 44.53 -36.49
C ARG A 9 82.86 45.08 -35.17
N SER A 10 83.46 46.14 -34.62
CA SER A 10 82.97 46.82 -33.42
C SER A 10 81.66 47.59 -33.70
N SER A 11 81.65 48.40 -34.76
CA SER A 11 80.47 49.18 -35.18
C SER A 11 79.26 48.29 -35.56
N GLN A 12 79.50 47.17 -36.26
CA GLN A 12 78.43 46.22 -36.60
C GLN A 12 77.86 45.53 -35.36
N ARG A 13 78.69 45.17 -34.37
CA ARG A 13 78.21 44.62 -33.10
C ARG A 13 77.37 45.61 -32.34
N THR A 14 77.77 46.88 -32.27
CA THR A 14 76.96 47.93 -31.61
C THR A 14 75.61 48.08 -32.30
N PHE A 15 75.56 48.13 -33.64
CA PHE A 15 74.29 48.21 -34.37
C PHE A 15 73.38 46.99 -34.15
N VAL A 16 73.95 45.78 -34.13
CA VAL A 16 73.20 44.56 -33.86
C VAL A 16 72.68 44.54 -32.42
N TYR A 17 73.52 44.88 -31.44
CA TYR A 17 73.09 44.93 -30.04
C TYR A 17 72.02 46.00 -29.84
N THR A 18 72.20 47.22 -30.35
CA THR A 18 71.18 48.28 -30.26
C THR A 18 69.87 47.88 -30.96
N GLY A 19 69.95 47.22 -32.11
CA GLY A 19 68.78 46.66 -32.80
C GLY A 19 68.05 45.61 -31.97
N VAL A 20 68.79 44.70 -31.33
CA VAL A 20 68.22 43.68 -30.43
C VAL A 20 67.62 44.33 -29.18
N THR A 21 68.27 45.33 -28.58
CA THR A 21 67.72 46.01 -27.40
C THR A 21 66.44 46.76 -27.75
N ILE A 22 66.41 47.48 -28.88
CA ILE A 22 65.20 48.17 -29.35
C ILE A 22 64.10 47.16 -29.66
N TRP A 23 64.42 46.04 -30.31
CA TRP A 23 63.45 44.99 -30.61
C TRP A 23 62.88 44.36 -29.34
N LEU A 24 63.71 44.09 -28.33
CA LEU A 24 63.27 43.62 -27.02
C LEU A 24 62.44 44.68 -26.28
N LEU A 25 62.77 45.96 -26.42
CA LEU A 25 62.01 47.07 -25.82
C LEU A 25 60.64 47.21 -26.47
N VAL A 26 60.57 47.12 -27.81
CA VAL A 26 59.32 47.11 -28.57
C VAL A 26 58.48 45.88 -28.22
N ILE A 27 59.08 44.71 -28.06
CA ILE A 27 58.36 43.51 -27.61
C ILE A 27 57.86 43.66 -26.17
N ASN A 28 58.67 44.21 -25.25
CA ASN A 28 58.23 44.42 -23.88
C ASN A 28 57.13 45.48 -23.80
N VAL A 29 57.20 46.55 -24.59
CA VAL A 29 56.14 47.57 -24.69
C VAL A 29 54.89 46.99 -25.34
N TRP A 30 55.04 46.18 -26.39
CA TRP A 30 53.93 45.47 -27.03
C TRP A 30 53.30 44.46 -26.08
N LEU A 31 54.08 43.67 -25.34
CA LEU A 31 53.58 42.75 -24.31
C LEU A 31 52.90 43.53 -23.17
N PHE A 32 53.47 44.64 -22.71
CA PHE A 32 52.88 45.50 -21.68
C PHE A 32 51.54 46.09 -22.14
N TYR A 33 51.48 46.62 -23.36
CA TYR A 33 50.24 47.14 -23.95
C TYR A 33 49.23 46.04 -24.29
N THR A 34 49.66 44.86 -24.71
CA THR A 34 48.74 43.75 -25.02
C THR A 34 48.20 43.14 -23.74
N TYR A 35 49.00 43.08 -22.67
CA TYR A 35 48.57 42.69 -21.33
C TYR A 35 47.60 43.71 -20.71
N HIS A 36 47.90 45.02 -20.80
CA HIS A 36 46.99 46.06 -20.32
C HIS A 36 45.76 46.29 -21.22
N SER A 37 45.88 46.08 -22.53
CA SER A 37 44.74 46.13 -23.46
C SER A 37 43.82 44.92 -23.30
N ARG A 38 44.34 43.75 -22.89
CA ARG A 38 43.51 42.60 -22.49
C ARG A 38 42.83 42.82 -21.12
N ASN A 39 43.47 43.56 -20.21
CA ASN A 39 42.89 43.85 -18.89
C ASN A 39 41.94 45.06 -18.87
N ASN A 40 41.95 45.93 -19.90
CA ASN A 40 41.01 47.04 -20.03
C ASN A 40 39.67 46.66 -20.69
N ASP A 41 39.50 45.41 -21.12
CA ASP A 41 38.22 44.88 -21.58
C ASP A 41 37.41 44.32 -20.40
N SER A 42 37.09 45.19 -19.44
CA SER A 42 36.28 44.87 -18.26
C SER A 42 34.79 44.59 -18.58
N ARG A 43 34.45 44.33 -19.85
CA ARG A 43 33.07 44.08 -20.30
C ARG A 43 32.74 42.62 -20.60
N TYR A 44 33.68 41.68 -20.43
CA TYR A 44 33.42 40.25 -20.73
C TYR A 44 33.71 39.24 -19.60
N LEU A 45 33.96 39.69 -18.37
CA LEU A 45 34.08 38.83 -17.18
C LEU A 45 32.92 39.05 -16.19
N THR A 46 31.69 39.03 -16.68
CA THR A 46 30.49 38.89 -15.82
C THR A 46 29.87 37.50 -15.91
N LYS A 47 30.61 36.52 -16.45
CA LYS A 47 30.25 35.11 -16.30
C LYS A 47 31.05 34.53 -15.16
N SER A 48 30.49 34.68 -13.97
CA SER A 48 30.93 33.96 -12.79
C SER A 48 30.81 32.46 -13.00
N SER A 49 31.87 31.70 -12.74
CA SER A 49 31.83 30.25 -12.79
C SER A 49 31.44 29.73 -11.42
N ILE A 50 30.43 28.86 -11.36
CA ILE A 50 30.04 28.19 -10.10
C ILE A 50 31.16 27.31 -9.52
N TYR A 51 32.23 27.06 -10.28
CA TYR A 51 33.40 26.29 -9.87
C TYR A 51 34.62 27.15 -9.57
N ASP A 52 34.54 28.45 -9.80
CA ASP A 52 35.64 29.34 -9.47
C ASP A 52 35.54 29.74 -8.00
N GLN A 53 36.38 29.11 -7.16
CA GLN A 53 36.43 29.40 -5.72
C GLN A 53 36.85 30.84 -5.41
N TYR A 54 37.42 31.57 -6.39
CA TYR A 54 37.82 32.96 -6.27
C TYR A 54 36.77 33.92 -6.84
N ASP A 55 35.62 33.39 -7.27
CA ASP A 55 34.50 34.21 -7.72
C ASP A 55 33.92 35.01 -6.54
N PRO A 56 33.75 36.35 -6.66
CA PRO A 56 33.14 37.16 -5.61
C PRO A 56 31.77 36.66 -5.16
N ALA A 57 31.00 36.00 -6.02
CA ALA A 57 29.71 35.39 -5.68
C ALA A 57 29.84 34.12 -4.82
N ASN A 58 30.96 33.38 -4.92
CA ASN A 58 31.27 32.19 -4.12
C ASN A 58 31.96 32.55 -2.80
N ILE A 59 32.73 33.64 -2.77
CA ILE A 59 33.38 34.15 -1.54
C ILE A 59 32.34 34.62 -0.49
N GLN A 60 31.15 35.06 -0.92
CA GLN A 60 30.04 35.39 -0.01
C GLN A 60 29.24 34.17 0.49
N GLN A 61 29.51 32.96 -0.03
CA GLN A 61 28.78 31.73 0.31
C GLN A 61 29.55 30.76 1.22
N GLN A 62 30.65 31.16 1.85
CA GLN A 62 31.20 30.40 2.98
C GLN A 62 30.60 30.89 4.31
N PRO A 63 29.54 30.24 4.86
CA PRO A 63 29.42 30.14 6.29
C PRO A 63 30.48 29.15 6.76
N GLN A 64 31.48 29.65 7.47
CA GLN A 64 32.40 28.83 8.25
C GLN A 64 31.56 28.01 9.27
N ASN A 65 31.68 26.67 9.17
CA ASN A 65 31.33 25.65 10.16
C ASN A 65 29.83 25.36 10.44
N LEU A 66 29.32 24.29 9.82
CA LEU A 66 28.18 23.49 10.33
C LEU A 66 28.37 21.97 10.09
N LEU A 67 29.62 21.52 10.03
CA LEU A 67 30.00 20.13 10.22
C LEU A 67 30.84 20.10 11.50
N ASP A 68 30.52 19.17 12.40
CA ASP A 68 31.12 18.97 13.73
C ASP A 68 30.44 19.67 14.93
N ASN A 69 29.12 19.52 15.10
CA ASN A 69 28.52 19.33 16.44
C ASN A 69 27.03 18.91 16.38
N PRO A 70 26.66 17.66 16.74
CA PRO A 70 25.26 17.23 16.78
C PRO A 70 24.41 17.88 17.88
N ALA A 71 25.01 18.65 18.79
CA ALA A 71 24.35 19.17 20.00
C ALA A 71 23.87 20.64 19.91
N ALA A 72 24.05 21.31 18.76
CA ALA A 72 23.78 22.76 18.65
C ALA A 72 22.48 23.14 17.90
N ILE A 73 21.62 22.19 17.52
CA ILE A 73 20.29 22.47 16.93
C ILE A 73 19.23 22.51 18.03
N GLN A 74 19.43 23.37 19.03
CA GLN A 74 18.39 23.76 19.99
C GLN A 74 18.39 25.28 20.15
N THR A 75 18.14 26.00 19.06
CA THR A 75 17.84 27.44 19.11
C THR A 75 16.74 27.79 18.10
N ASN A 76 15.48 27.67 18.55
CA ASN A 76 14.31 28.47 18.13
C ASN A 76 14.14 28.83 16.64
N THR A 77 14.21 27.87 15.71
CA THR A 77 13.51 28.02 14.43
C THR A 77 12.03 27.73 14.64
N LYS A 78 11.17 28.74 14.53
CA LYS A 78 9.72 28.53 14.43
C LYS A 78 9.48 27.55 13.28
N THR A 79 9.01 26.35 13.61
CA THR A 79 8.66 25.35 12.60
C THR A 79 7.51 25.89 11.74
N PHE A 80 7.47 25.62 10.43
CA PHE A 80 6.37 26.09 9.56
C PHE A 80 4.99 25.64 10.06
N LYS A 81 4.93 24.59 10.88
CA LYS A 81 3.71 24.11 11.56
C LYS A 81 3.08 25.15 12.46
N ASP A 82 3.90 26.04 13.02
CA ASP A 82 3.44 27.14 13.87
C ASP A 82 3.09 28.41 13.11
N ASP A 83 3.37 28.42 11.80
CA ASP A 83 3.07 29.55 10.93
C ASP A 83 1.55 29.81 10.85
N ILE A 84 1.19 31.08 10.96
CA ILE A 84 -0.21 31.50 11.00
C ILE A 84 -0.90 31.27 9.66
N THR A 85 -0.18 31.42 8.55
CA THR A 85 -0.72 31.19 7.20
C THR A 85 -1.03 29.72 7.01
N ILE A 86 -0.14 28.82 7.40
CA ILE A 86 -0.40 27.36 7.33
C ILE A 86 -1.64 26.99 8.16
N LYS A 87 -1.75 27.49 9.40
CA LYS A 87 -2.92 27.25 10.27
C LYS A 87 -4.23 27.77 9.67
N LEU A 88 -4.21 28.94 9.02
CA LEU A 88 -5.38 29.52 8.36
C LEU A 88 -5.77 28.74 7.10
N LEU A 89 -4.79 28.34 6.27
CA LEU A 89 -5.02 27.51 5.08
C LEU A 89 -5.59 26.14 5.46
N GLN A 90 -5.05 25.50 6.50
CA GLN A 90 -5.56 24.23 7.01
C GLN A 90 -7.03 24.36 7.45
N LYS A 91 -7.36 25.40 8.22
CA LYS A 91 -8.74 25.68 8.67
C LYS A 91 -9.68 26.00 7.51
N GLN A 92 -9.18 26.59 6.42
CA GLN A 92 -9.96 26.81 5.20
C GLN A 92 -10.27 25.49 4.47
N GLN A 93 -9.33 24.54 4.51
CA GLN A 93 -9.42 23.29 3.76
C GLN A 93 -10.22 22.20 4.48
N SER A 94 -10.08 22.10 5.81
CA SER A 94 -10.87 21.19 6.63
C SER A 94 -11.44 21.91 7.84
N LYS A 95 -12.74 21.71 8.08
CA LYS A 95 -13.41 22.15 9.31
C LYS A 95 -13.11 21.21 10.49
N GLU A 96 -12.67 19.99 10.20
CA GLU A 96 -12.36 19.00 11.23
C GLU A 96 -11.02 19.30 11.89
N LYS A 97 -10.96 19.10 13.19
CA LYS A 97 -9.73 19.24 13.97
C LYS A 97 -8.80 18.08 13.63
N ASP A 98 -7.53 18.37 13.36
CA ASP A 98 -6.51 17.33 13.25
C ASP A 98 -6.35 16.58 14.58
N ILE A 99 -6.66 15.27 14.56
CA ILE A 99 -6.61 14.38 15.73
C ILE A 99 -5.38 13.48 15.75
N ARG A 100 -4.51 13.52 14.74
CA ARG A 100 -3.39 12.58 14.57
C ARG A 100 -2.33 12.73 15.64
N LYS A 101 -2.19 13.93 16.21
CA LYS A 101 -1.16 14.36 17.18
C LYS A 101 0.28 14.24 16.67
N ILE A 102 0.47 13.75 15.45
CA ILE A 102 1.74 13.54 14.76
C ILE A 102 1.54 14.02 13.33
N ASP A 103 2.48 14.83 12.85
CA ASP A 103 2.48 15.37 11.49
C ASP A 103 3.87 15.14 10.91
N ALA A 104 4.16 13.92 10.46
CA ALA A 104 5.43 13.64 9.78
C ALA A 104 5.31 14.10 8.33
N HIS A 105 6.32 14.79 7.82
CA HIS A 105 6.32 15.41 6.51
C HIS A 105 7.63 15.12 5.78
N ALA A 106 7.63 15.24 4.46
CA ALA A 106 8.84 15.06 3.67
C ALA A 106 9.85 16.18 3.94
N LYS A 107 11.13 15.85 4.16
CA LYS A 107 12.20 16.83 4.44
C LYS A 107 12.35 17.93 3.37
N ILE A 108 11.91 17.65 2.15
CA ILE A 108 11.92 18.60 1.05
C ILE A 108 11.09 19.87 1.36
N TYR A 109 10.04 19.75 2.18
CA TYR A 109 9.25 20.90 2.61
C TYR A 109 10.04 21.81 3.55
N ASP A 110 10.87 21.25 4.44
CA ASP A 110 11.73 22.04 5.33
C ASP A 110 12.68 22.92 4.51
N LYS A 111 13.26 22.35 3.46
CA LYS A 111 14.14 23.07 2.54
C LYS A 111 13.42 24.18 1.77
N ILE A 112 12.21 23.89 1.25
CA ILE A 112 11.42 24.90 0.53
C ILE A 112 11.08 26.06 1.46
N PHE A 113 10.58 25.80 2.67
CA PHE A 113 10.16 26.86 3.59
C PHE A 113 11.33 27.55 4.31
N ALA A 114 12.51 26.96 4.34
CA ALA A 114 13.73 27.67 4.76
C ALA A 114 14.19 28.71 3.73
N ASN A 115 13.88 28.49 2.44
CA ASN A 115 14.34 29.34 1.34
C ASN A 115 13.30 30.34 0.83
N HIS A 116 12.02 30.14 1.14
CA HIS A 116 10.92 30.93 0.62
C HIS A 116 9.93 31.30 1.72
N GLU A 117 9.45 32.55 1.69
CA GLU A 117 8.35 32.95 2.56
C GLU A 117 7.07 32.20 2.17
N ILE A 118 6.36 31.64 3.17
CA ILE A 118 5.14 30.86 2.98
C ILE A 118 4.10 31.62 2.15
N ASP A 119 3.86 32.89 2.48
CA ASP A 119 2.92 33.76 1.77
C ASP A 119 3.30 33.96 0.30
N SER A 120 4.60 33.98 -0.03
CA SER A 120 5.07 34.10 -1.41
C SER A 120 4.70 32.87 -2.24
N ILE A 121 4.78 31.66 -1.67
CA ILE A 121 4.41 30.42 -2.35
C ILE A 121 2.90 30.39 -2.58
N PHE A 122 2.11 30.52 -1.53
CA PHE A 122 0.65 30.34 -1.60
C PHE A 122 -0.07 31.51 -2.28
N GLY A 123 0.51 32.72 -2.22
CA GLY A 123 0.00 33.90 -2.90
C GLY A 123 0.32 33.92 -4.39
N ASN A 124 1.51 33.50 -4.81
CA ASN A 124 1.94 33.67 -6.21
C ASN A 124 1.79 32.40 -7.05
N LEU A 125 2.19 31.23 -6.54
CA LEU A 125 2.33 30.03 -7.38
C LEU A 125 1.01 29.33 -7.67
N ASN A 126 0.81 28.95 -8.94
CA ASN A 126 -0.24 28.03 -9.34
C ASN A 126 0.10 26.57 -8.96
N PHE A 127 -0.84 25.65 -9.14
CA PHE A 127 -0.65 24.26 -8.73
C PHE A 127 0.53 23.58 -9.42
N GLN A 128 0.65 23.73 -10.75
CA GLN A 128 1.76 23.15 -11.50
C GLN A 128 3.10 23.73 -11.06
N GLN A 129 3.17 25.04 -10.80
CA GLN A 129 4.40 25.67 -10.30
C GLN A 129 4.81 25.15 -8.91
N ARG A 130 3.85 24.77 -8.05
CA ARG A 130 4.13 24.12 -6.77
C ARG A 130 4.66 22.70 -6.95
N CYS A 131 4.10 21.94 -7.90
CA CYS A 131 4.63 20.64 -8.31
C CYS A 131 6.08 20.79 -8.82
N ASP A 132 6.31 21.73 -9.73
CA ASP A 132 7.64 22.02 -10.29
C ASP A 132 8.63 22.38 -9.18
N LEU A 133 8.25 23.26 -8.24
CA LEU A 133 9.10 23.68 -7.11
C LEU A 133 9.51 22.51 -6.20
N PHE A 134 8.56 21.61 -5.89
CA PHE A 134 8.81 20.42 -5.07
C PHE A 134 9.84 19.50 -5.71
N PHE A 135 9.63 19.12 -6.96
CA PHE A 135 10.54 18.20 -7.64
C PHE A 135 11.86 18.87 -8.04
N GLN A 136 11.85 20.16 -8.39
CA GLN A 136 13.09 20.90 -8.65
C GLN A 136 14.01 20.87 -7.43
N ASN A 137 13.48 21.07 -6.21
CA ASN A 137 14.28 20.99 -5.00
C ASN A 137 14.82 19.58 -4.72
N LEU A 138 14.10 18.53 -5.15
CA LEU A 138 14.54 17.14 -5.03
C LEU A 138 15.79 16.87 -5.89
N PHE A 139 15.81 17.42 -7.11
CA PHE A 139 16.97 17.33 -8.02
C PHE A 139 18.14 18.24 -7.64
N ILE A 140 17.93 19.26 -6.78
CA ILE A 140 19.03 20.04 -6.22
C ILE A 140 19.86 19.19 -5.25
N ASP A 141 19.19 18.38 -4.41
CA ASP A 141 19.87 17.52 -3.44
C ASP A 141 20.58 16.34 -4.11
N ASP A 142 19.92 15.75 -5.10
CA ASP A 142 20.51 14.69 -5.93
C ASP A 142 20.13 14.90 -7.40
N LYS A 143 21.10 15.37 -8.20
CA LYS A 143 20.92 15.61 -9.64
C LYS A 143 20.56 14.33 -10.41
N ASN A 144 20.89 13.17 -9.85
CA ASN A 144 20.59 11.85 -10.39
C ASN A 144 19.46 11.14 -9.63
N TRP A 145 18.66 11.88 -8.85
CA TRP A 145 17.64 11.31 -7.98
C TRP A 145 16.76 10.25 -8.66
N ILE A 146 16.59 9.14 -7.97
CA ILE A 146 15.78 7.98 -8.35
C ILE A 146 15.34 7.28 -7.07
N PHE A 147 14.13 6.70 -7.06
CA PHE A 147 13.71 5.88 -5.93
C PHE A 147 14.65 4.68 -5.74
N LYS A 148 15.17 4.53 -4.52
CA LYS A 148 16.05 3.42 -4.16
C LYS A 148 15.24 2.25 -3.62
N VAL A 149 14.49 1.58 -4.49
CA VAL A 149 13.61 0.44 -4.11
C VAL A 149 14.41 -0.76 -3.55
N ASN A 150 15.68 -0.89 -3.91
CA ASN A 150 16.56 -1.95 -3.40
C ASN A 150 17.35 -1.55 -2.13
N GLU A 151 17.16 -0.34 -1.61
CA GLU A 151 17.73 0.05 -0.32
C GLU A 151 17.16 -0.81 0.81
N LYS A 152 18.04 -1.32 1.67
CA LYS A 152 17.65 -2.20 2.77
C LYS A 152 17.13 -1.34 3.93
N ILE A 153 15.81 -1.33 4.09
CA ILE A 153 15.13 -0.68 5.22
C ILE A 153 14.53 -1.78 6.08
N GLU A 154 15.07 -1.97 7.29
CA GLU A 154 14.73 -3.11 8.16
C GLU A 154 13.93 -2.68 9.40
N LEU A 155 13.23 -3.64 10.00
CA LEU A 155 12.65 -3.50 11.34
C LEU A 155 13.42 -4.39 12.32
N GLU A 156 14.42 -3.81 12.98
CA GLU A 156 15.32 -4.53 13.89
C GLU A 156 14.60 -5.03 15.17
N ASN A 157 13.88 -4.15 15.89
CA ASN A 157 13.25 -4.51 17.18
C ASN A 157 11.78 -4.05 17.27
N LYS A 158 10.86 -4.88 16.75
CA LYS A 158 9.42 -4.56 16.62
C LYS A 158 8.72 -4.17 17.94
N HIS A 159 9.19 -4.66 19.08
CA HIS A 159 8.51 -4.50 20.38
C HIS A 159 9.31 -3.67 21.41
N GLU A 160 10.45 -3.10 21.04
CA GLU A 160 11.45 -2.61 22.00
C GLU A 160 11.82 -1.14 21.80
N PHE A 161 10.81 -0.30 21.55
CA PHE A 161 10.98 1.13 21.33
C PHE A 161 11.27 1.93 22.62
N LYS A 162 11.26 1.28 23.79
CA LYS A 162 11.65 1.89 25.07
C LYS A 162 12.98 1.31 25.54
N PHE A 163 13.84 2.16 26.08
CA PHE A 163 15.16 1.75 26.58
C PHE A 163 15.09 0.57 27.57
N ASN A 164 14.12 0.54 28.48
CA ASN A 164 14.00 -0.54 29.46
C ASN A 164 13.68 -1.90 28.82
N ASP A 165 12.79 -1.91 27.82
CA ASP A 165 12.39 -3.13 27.10
C ASP A 165 13.56 -3.63 26.25
N TRP A 166 14.23 -2.71 25.54
CA TRP A 166 15.42 -2.99 24.76
C TRP A 166 16.57 -3.52 25.61
N ARG A 167 16.86 -2.83 26.73
CA ARG A 167 17.89 -3.23 27.71
C ARG A 167 17.63 -4.63 28.21
N LYS A 168 16.39 -4.94 28.61
CA LYS A 168 16.01 -6.26 29.11
C LYS A 168 16.35 -7.38 28.11
N ASN A 169 16.05 -7.18 26.83
CA ASN A 169 16.22 -8.20 25.81
C ASN A 169 17.67 -8.31 25.29
N HIS A 170 18.43 -7.22 25.35
CA HIS A 170 19.81 -7.16 24.84
C HIS A 170 20.89 -7.23 25.94
N LEU A 171 20.51 -7.29 27.22
CA LEU A 171 21.42 -7.19 28.37
C LEU A 171 22.57 -8.21 28.31
N GLU A 172 22.23 -9.49 28.09
CA GLU A 172 23.21 -10.58 28.16
C GLU A 172 24.22 -10.56 27.00
N GLU A 173 23.76 -10.17 25.81
CA GLU A 173 24.61 -9.98 24.64
C GLU A 173 25.57 -8.81 24.87
N TYR A 174 25.05 -7.66 25.31
CA TYR A 174 25.87 -6.48 25.57
C TYR A 174 26.86 -6.69 26.72
N LYS A 175 26.48 -7.43 27.78
CA LYS A 175 27.40 -7.84 28.86
C LYS A 175 28.56 -8.64 28.31
N LYS A 176 28.29 -9.62 27.44
CA LYS A 176 29.33 -10.44 26.80
C LYS A 176 30.25 -9.58 25.93
N ASN A 177 29.69 -8.78 25.02
CA ASN A 177 30.46 -7.92 24.11
C ASN A 177 31.34 -6.91 24.86
N PHE A 178 30.82 -6.31 25.94
CA PHE A 178 31.57 -5.37 26.77
C PHE A 178 32.68 -6.07 27.58
N ALA A 179 32.37 -7.21 28.19
CA ALA A 179 33.34 -8.01 28.95
C ALA A 179 34.53 -8.46 28.08
N GLU A 180 34.26 -8.96 26.88
CA GLU A 180 35.29 -9.34 25.89
C GLU A 180 36.15 -8.15 25.47
N LYS A 181 35.52 -7.01 25.17
CA LYS A 181 36.24 -5.79 24.73
C LYS A 181 37.13 -5.19 25.81
N HIS A 182 36.80 -5.40 27.08
CA HIS A 182 37.48 -4.80 28.23
C HIS A 182 38.24 -5.80 29.10
N ASN A 183 38.35 -7.07 28.69
CA ASN A 183 38.97 -8.16 29.46
C ASN A 183 38.45 -8.25 30.91
N LYS A 184 37.12 -8.12 31.10
CA LYS A 184 36.45 -8.21 32.41
C LYS A 184 35.61 -9.47 32.51
N ASN A 185 35.24 -9.86 33.73
CA ASN A 185 34.25 -10.92 33.95
C ASN A 185 32.84 -10.40 33.64
N LYS A 186 32.09 -11.13 32.79
CA LYS A 186 30.72 -10.81 32.36
C LYS A 186 29.75 -10.56 33.53
N ASP A 187 29.91 -11.29 34.63
CA ASP A 187 28.99 -11.19 35.78
C ASP A 187 29.21 -9.92 36.62
N GLU A 188 30.31 -9.21 36.38
CA GLU A 188 30.72 -8.03 37.15
C GLU A 188 30.50 -6.72 36.38
N VAL A 189 30.31 -6.77 35.05
CA VAL A 189 30.26 -5.55 34.22
C VAL A 189 28.97 -4.75 34.36
N GLU A 190 27.83 -5.39 34.67
CA GLU A 190 26.51 -4.75 34.63
C GLU A 190 26.39 -3.56 35.60
N LYS A 191 27.08 -3.62 36.75
CA LYS A 191 27.03 -2.59 37.80
C LYS A 191 27.97 -1.41 37.54
N THR A 192 28.67 -1.39 36.40
CA THR A 192 29.67 -0.37 36.10
C THR A 192 29.06 0.81 35.31
N PRO A 193 29.42 2.07 35.63
CA PRO A 193 28.96 3.24 34.86
C PRO A 193 29.34 3.18 33.38
N GLU A 194 30.48 2.55 33.08
CA GLU A 194 30.97 2.37 31.71
C GLU A 194 30.07 1.43 30.91
N PHE A 195 29.57 0.36 31.53
CA PHE A 195 28.60 -0.54 30.90
C PHE A 195 27.27 0.17 30.65
N GLU A 196 26.77 0.95 31.62
CA GLU A 196 25.51 1.69 31.44
C GLU A 196 25.60 2.69 30.28
N THR A 197 26.75 3.37 30.14
CA THR A 197 27.02 4.25 28.99
C THR A 197 27.08 3.45 27.68
N PHE A 198 27.71 2.29 27.69
CA PHE A 198 27.85 1.41 26.52
C PHE A 198 26.50 0.88 26.02
N ILE A 199 25.67 0.34 26.91
CA ILE A 199 24.35 -0.19 26.54
C ILE A 199 23.40 0.93 26.10
N ARG A 200 23.44 2.10 26.75
CA ARG A 200 22.68 3.28 26.33
C ARG A 200 23.08 3.77 24.94
N LYS A 201 24.38 3.78 24.62
CA LYS A 201 24.85 4.11 23.27
C LYS A 201 24.31 3.14 22.22
N GLY A 202 24.29 1.83 22.52
CA GLY A 202 23.71 0.82 21.63
C GLY A 202 22.22 1.09 21.33
N TYR A 203 21.45 1.47 22.35
CA TYR A 203 20.06 1.88 22.18
C TYR A 203 19.92 3.16 21.35
N GLU A 204 20.74 4.18 21.59
CA GLU A 204 20.72 5.43 20.85
C GLU A 204 21.05 5.22 19.36
N ASP A 205 22.05 4.38 19.06
CA ASP A 205 22.42 4.01 17.69
C ASP A 205 21.26 3.27 16.99
N PHE A 206 20.64 2.28 17.67
CA PHE A 206 19.45 1.58 17.18
C PHE A 206 18.27 2.54 16.92
N TRP A 207 17.98 3.43 17.87
CA TRP A 207 16.86 4.36 17.78
C TRP A 207 17.06 5.36 16.64
N ASN A 208 18.27 5.88 16.49
CA ASN A 208 18.63 6.81 15.40
C ASN A 208 18.50 6.14 14.02
N ARG A 209 18.96 4.89 13.88
CA ARG A 209 18.74 4.11 12.63
C ARG A 209 17.26 3.93 12.34
N THR A 210 16.49 3.49 13.33
CA THR A 210 15.04 3.27 13.21
C THR A 210 14.31 4.54 12.76
N MET A 211 14.58 5.66 13.41
CA MET A 211 13.95 6.94 13.06
C MET A 211 14.38 7.45 11.67
N THR A 212 15.62 7.19 11.26
CA THR A 212 16.10 7.52 9.91
C THR A 212 15.39 6.70 8.85
N TYR A 213 15.20 5.40 9.08
CA TYR A 213 14.43 4.53 8.20
C TYR A 213 12.97 4.95 8.11
N GLU A 214 12.32 5.23 9.24
CA GLU A 214 10.93 5.70 9.22
C GLU A 214 10.80 7.02 8.44
N GLN A 215 11.70 7.99 8.65
CA GLN A 215 11.68 9.25 7.90
C GLN A 215 11.94 9.04 6.41
N THR A 216 12.81 8.10 6.04
CA THR A 216 13.07 7.75 4.63
C THR A 216 11.79 7.21 3.97
N ILE A 217 11.04 6.36 4.67
CA ILE A 217 9.73 5.88 4.19
C ILE A 217 8.74 7.04 4.07
N VAL A 218 8.69 7.97 5.04
CA VAL A 218 7.84 9.17 4.99
C VAL A 218 8.16 10.03 3.77
N ASP A 219 9.44 10.29 3.51
CA ASP A 219 9.91 11.05 2.36
C ASP A 219 9.45 10.35 1.07
N HIS A 220 9.67 9.04 0.97
CA HIS A 220 9.31 8.22 -0.18
C HIS A 220 7.80 8.21 -0.48
N VAL A 221 6.95 7.91 0.51
CA VAL A 221 5.48 7.87 0.28
C VAL A 221 4.93 9.27 -0.02
N SER A 222 5.52 10.32 0.54
CA SER A 222 5.13 11.70 0.24
C SER A 222 5.49 12.08 -1.20
N ILE A 223 6.72 11.78 -1.64
CA ILE A 223 7.16 12.02 -3.03
C ILE A 223 6.23 11.29 -4.01
N LEU A 224 5.90 10.03 -3.71
CA LEU A 224 5.01 9.22 -4.55
C LEU A 224 3.59 9.81 -4.63
N ARG A 225 3.00 10.18 -3.50
CA ARG A 225 1.69 10.86 -3.44
C ARG A 225 1.67 12.13 -4.29
N VAL A 226 2.67 12.99 -4.09
CA VAL A 226 2.78 14.28 -4.78
C VAL A 226 2.98 14.06 -6.28
N PHE A 227 3.81 13.10 -6.68
CA PHE A 227 4.01 12.75 -8.09
C PHE A 227 2.69 12.31 -8.74
N ASN A 228 1.98 11.41 -8.10
CA ASN A 228 0.72 10.87 -8.59
C ASN A 228 -0.33 11.96 -8.77
N LYS A 229 -0.48 12.84 -7.77
CA LYS A 229 -1.39 13.98 -7.80
C LYS A 229 -1.02 14.97 -8.91
N CYS A 230 0.26 15.24 -9.10
CA CYS A 230 0.76 16.23 -10.06
C CYS A 230 0.72 15.74 -11.51
N TYR A 231 0.99 14.46 -11.77
CA TYR A 231 1.32 14.00 -13.13
C TYR A 231 0.48 12.81 -13.63
N LEU A 232 0.04 11.89 -12.77
CA LEU A 232 -0.64 10.67 -13.25
C LEU A 232 -2.15 10.80 -13.40
N THR A 233 -2.78 11.70 -12.64
CA THR A 233 -4.23 11.98 -12.72
C THR A 233 -4.54 13.42 -13.12
N SER A 234 -3.55 14.14 -13.64
CA SER A 234 -3.67 15.52 -14.10
C SER A 234 -4.55 15.67 -15.36
N ASP A 235 -4.88 14.57 -16.03
CA ASP A 235 -5.81 14.50 -17.17
C ASP A 235 -7.29 14.52 -16.77
N ASN A 236 -7.60 14.26 -15.50
CA ASN A 236 -8.97 14.26 -15.00
C ASN A 236 -9.55 15.68 -14.93
N THR A 237 -10.49 15.99 -15.82
CA THR A 237 -11.11 17.32 -15.92
C THR A 237 -11.75 17.81 -14.61
N THR A 238 -12.34 16.91 -13.82
CA THR A 238 -12.90 17.24 -12.50
C THR A 238 -11.80 17.61 -11.51
N GLN A 239 -10.68 16.88 -11.51
CA GLN A 239 -9.53 17.18 -10.67
C GLN A 239 -8.91 18.53 -11.04
N ILE A 240 -8.72 18.81 -12.34
CA ILE A 240 -8.16 20.09 -12.81
C ILE A 240 -8.98 21.28 -12.27
N LYS A 241 -10.31 21.22 -12.41
CA LYS A 241 -11.22 22.28 -11.91
C LYS A 241 -11.10 22.44 -10.40
N ARG A 242 -11.18 21.33 -9.65
CA ARG A 242 -11.07 21.33 -8.18
C ARG A 242 -9.75 21.95 -7.72
N THR A 243 -8.65 21.57 -8.35
CA THR A 243 -7.31 22.07 -8.04
C THR A 243 -7.15 23.56 -8.35
N GLN A 244 -7.73 24.04 -9.45
CA GLN A 244 -7.72 25.47 -9.79
C GLN A 244 -8.54 26.29 -8.78
N GLU A 245 -9.73 25.81 -8.40
CA GLU A 245 -10.54 26.42 -7.35
C GLU A 245 -9.83 26.45 -6.00
N PHE A 246 -9.16 25.35 -5.63
CA PHE A 246 -8.35 25.23 -4.43
C PHE A 246 -7.29 26.33 -4.37
N VAL A 247 -6.43 26.44 -5.38
CA VAL A 247 -5.37 27.47 -5.41
C VAL A 247 -5.95 28.88 -5.41
N ASN A 248 -7.05 29.13 -6.15
CA ASN A 248 -7.69 30.44 -6.19
C ASN A 248 -8.26 30.86 -4.83
N LYS A 249 -8.85 29.92 -4.07
CA LYS A 249 -9.35 30.18 -2.71
C LYS A 249 -8.22 30.54 -1.75
N GLN A 250 -7.10 29.83 -1.83
CA GLN A 250 -5.92 30.13 -1.03
C GLN A 250 -5.34 31.50 -1.38
N ARG A 251 -5.13 31.77 -2.68
CA ARG A 251 -4.59 33.06 -3.14
C ARG A 251 -5.42 34.23 -2.64
N LYS A 252 -6.76 34.16 -2.74
CA LYS A 252 -7.67 35.18 -2.21
C LYS A 252 -7.52 35.39 -0.71
N LEU A 253 -7.40 34.30 0.06
CA LEU A 253 -7.20 34.37 1.51
C LEU A 253 -5.88 35.08 1.86
N ILE A 254 -4.77 34.69 1.24
CA ILE A 254 -3.44 35.27 1.52
C ILE A 254 -3.40 36.77 1.16
N HIS A 255 -3.94 37.14 0.00
CA HIS A 255 -4.01 38.54 -0.41
C HIS A 255 -4.90 39.37 0.53
N GLY A 256 -6.02 38.81 0.98
CA GLY A 256 -6.92 39.46 1.93
C GLY A 256 -6.26 39.71 3.30
N ILE A 257 -5.55 38.70 3.84
CA ILE A 257 -4.82 38.82 5.11
C ILE A 257 -3.73 39.89 5.02
N ASN A 258 -2.94 39.86 3.93
CA ASN A 258 -1.86 40.82 3.72
C ASN A 258 -2.38 42.25 3.49
N ALA A 259 -3.52 42.42 2.81
CA ALA A 259 -4.17 43.73 2.66
C ALA A 259 -4.70 44.27 4.00
N ALA A 260 -5.16 43.40 4.90
CA ALA A 260 -5.64 43.78 6.23
C ALA A 260 -4.49 44.04 7.24
N SER A 261 -3.28 43.54 6.96
CA SER A 261 -2.10 43.78 7.77
C SER A 261 -1.67 45.25 7.66
N LYS A 262 -1.54 45.95 8.81
CA LYS A 262 -1.08 47.36 8.88
C LYS A 262 0.35 47.58 8.38
N SER A 263 1.05 46.53 7.93
CA SER A 263 2.42 46.58 7.42
C SER A 263 2.53 47.21 6.02
N GLY A 264 1.46 47.22 5.22
CA GLY A 264 1.43 47.83 3.88
C GLY A 264 2.34 47.18 2.83
N LYS A 265 2.97 46.04 3.13
CA LYS A 265 3.98 45.41 2.26
C LYS A 265 3.41 44.52 1.14
N GLY A 266 2.11 44.23 1.17
CA GLY A 266 1.47 43.31 0.21
C GLY A 266 2.01 41.88 0.32
N VAL A 267 1.58 41.00 -0.59
CA VAL A 267 2.11 39.63 -0.67
C VAL A 267 3.53 39.69 -1.28
N PRO A 268 4.56 39.11 -0.62
CA PRO A 268 5.91 39.07 -1.17
C PRO A 268 5.93 38.40 -2.55
N GLN A 269 6.69 38.94 -3.49
CA GLN A 269 6.86 38.31 -4.81
C GLN A 269 7.66 37.02 -4.69
N PHE A 270 7.24 35.98 -5.42
CA PHE A 270 7.98 34.73 -5.47
C PHE A 270 9.12 34.83 -6.50
N SER A 271 10.33 34.44 -6.08
CA SER A 271 11.48 34.28 -6.97
C SER A 271 12.24 33.02 -6.62
N TYR A 272 12.56 32.21 -7.62
CA TYR A 272 13.44 31.05 -7.45
C TYR A 272 14.81 31.47 -6.89
N THR A 273 15.36 30.65 -6.00
CA THR A 273 16.72 30.81 -5.48
C THR A 273 17.76 30.63 -6.60
N LYS A 274 19.01 31.04 -6.35
CA LYS A 274 20.12 30.79 -7.28
C LYS A 274 20.26 29.29 -7.60
N GLN A 275 20.18 28.42 -6.60
CA GLN A 275 20.31 26.97 -6.78
C GLN A 275 19.13 26.38 -7.58
N GLU A 276 17.91 26.83 -7.32
CA GLU A 276 16.74 26.41 -8.10
C GLU A 276 16.90 26.81 -9.56
N ASN A 277 17.29 28.04 -9.86
CA ASN A 277 17.51 28.50 -11.23
C ASN A 277 18.61 27.73 -12.00
N LEU A 278 19.52 27.01 -11.31
CA LEU A 278 20.51 26.15 -11.95
C LEU A 278 19.94 24.80 -12.41
N ILE A 279 18.77 24.39 -11.92
CA ILE A 279 18.13 23.12 -12.27
C ILE A 279 17.01 23.39 -13.28
N ASN A 280 17.23 23.01 -14.54
CA ASN A 280 16.20 23.02 -15.57
C ASN A 280 15.36 21.73 -15.52
N PHE A 281 14.58 21.56 -14.45
CA PHE A 281 13.75 20.36 -14.24
C PHE A 281 12.79 20.08 -15.41
N LYS A 282 12.25 21.14 -16.04
CA LYS A 282 11.32 21.04 -17.18
C LYS A 282 11.92 20.40 -18.43
N SER A 283 13.24 20.28 -18.51
CA SER A 283 13.92 19.60 -19.62
C SER A 283 13.91 18.07 -19.51
N ILE A 284 13.56 17.51 -18.35
CA ILE A 284 13.46 16.07 -18.15
C ILE A 284 12.22 15.55 -18.90
N LYS A 285 12.43 14.58 -19.80
CA LYS A 285 11.32 13.89 -20.48
C LYS A 285 10.40 13.20 -19.45
N HIS A 286 9.09 13.30 -19.64
CA HIS A 286 8.10 12.67 -18.74
C HIS A 286 8.37 11.17 -18.52
N SER A 287 8.75 10.42 -19.56
CA SER A 287 9.11 9.00 -19.43
C SER A 287 10.35 8.76 -18.54
N ALA A 288 11.37 9.62 -18.63
CA ALA A 288 12.55 9.53 -17.80
C ALA A 288 12.24 9.88 -16.34
N PHE A 289 11.32 10.82 -16.11
CA PHE A 289 10.89 11.17 -14.77
C PHE A 289 10.02 10.07 -14.15
N GLU A 290 9.10 9.48 -14.91
CA GLU A 290 8.30 8.33 -14.48
C GLU A 290 9.18 7.14 -14.11
N HIS A 291 10.22 6.84 -14.90
CA HIS A 291 11.20 5.80 -14.58
C HIS A 291 11.98 6.08 -13.30
N ARG A 292 12.24 7.35 -12.96
CA ARG A 292 12.87 7.69 -11.67
C ARG A 292 11.94 7.45 -10.49
N VAL A 293 10.64 7.60 -10.68
CA VAL A 293 9.62 7.36 -9.64
C VAL A 293 9.26 5.88 -9.51
N TYR A 294 9.18 5.18 -10.63
CA TYR A 294 8.83 3.76 -10.72
C TYR A 294 9.95 2.95 -11.41
N PRO A 295 11.14 2.86 -10.80
CA PRO A 295 12.28 2.17 -11.42
C PRO A 295 12.06 0.66 -11.56
N TRP A 296 11.10 0.11 -10.81
CA TRP A 296 10.71 -1.30 -10.88
C TRP A 296 9.86 -1.65 -12.11
N LEU A 297 9.33 -0.65 -12.83
CA LEU A 297 8.59 -0.86 -14.08
C LEU A 297 9.53 -0.92 -15.27
N SER A 298 9.28 -1.86 -16.18
CA SER A 298 9.88 -1.87 -17.52
C SER A 298 9.20 -0.88 -18.48
N PHE A 299 7.99 -0.42 -18.13
CA PHE A 299 7.09 0.37 -18.98
C PHE A 299 6.55 -0.39 -20.21
N GLU A 300 6.51 -1.72 -20.12
CA GLU A 300 5.81 -2.59 -21.06
C GLU A 300 4.44 -3.01 -20.54
N TYR A 301 3.53 -3.35 -21.47
CA TYR A 301 2.22 -3.90 -21.13
C TYR A 301 2.31 -5.40 -20.82
N PRO A 302 1.38 -5.94 -20.02
CA PRO A 302 1.17 -7.38 -19.92
C PRO A 302 0.82 -8.01 -21.26
N ILE A 303 1.04 -9.32 -21.35
CA ILE A 303 0.54 -10.14 -22.46
C ILE A 303 -0.82 -10.71 -22.06
N TYR A 304 -1.83 -10.53 -22.90
CA TYR A 304 -3.19 -11.01 -22.70
C TYR A 304 -3.47 -12.13 -23.69
N GLU A 305 -3.60 -13.35 -23.22
CA GLU A 305 -3.93 -14.53 -24.01
C GLU A 305 -5.39 -14.94 -23.72
N ARG A 306 -6.22 -14.98 -24.75
CA ARG A 306 -7.60 -15.45 -24.65
C ARG A 306 -7.66 -16.97 -24.61
N PHE A 307 -8.71 -17.56 -24.04
CA PHE A 307 -8.93 -19.02 -24.08
C PHE A 307 -8.90 -19.66 -25.49
N THR A 308 -9.06 -18.85 -26.55
CA THR A 308 -8.94 -19.27 -27.96
C THR A 308 -7.50 -19.38 -28.46
N GLY A 309 -6.52 -18.91 -27.68
CA GLY A 309 -5.11 -18.77 -28.09
C GLY A 309 -4.79 -17.44 -28.78
N GLU A 310 -5.75 -16.53 -28.92
CA GLU A 310 -5.48 -15.17 -29.44
C GLU A 310 -4.68 -14.35 -28.43
N VAL A 311 -3.58 -13.72 -28.87
CA VAL A 311 -2.66 -12.97 -28.02
C VAL A 311 -2.71 -11.47 -28.33
N PHE A 312 -2.72 -10.65 -27.26
CA PHE A 312 -2.73 -9.19 -27.33
C PHE A 312 -1.61 -8.62 -26.46
N TYR A 313 -0.96 -7.57 -26.97
CA TYR A 313 0.15 -6.87 -26.30
C TYR A 313 -0.25 -5.51 -25.70
N LYS A 314 -1.57 -5.26 -25.59
CA LYS A 314 -2.19 -4.09 -24.98
C LYS A 314 -3.51 -4.53 -24.34
N PRO A 315 -4.05 -3.81 -23.33
CA PRO A 315 -5.34 -4.11 -22.74
C PRO A 315 -6.44 -4.29 -23.81
N PRO A 316 -7.08 -5.47 -23.91
CA PRO A 316 -8.17 -5.72 -24.86
C PRO A 316 -9.43 -4.90 -24.52
N GLN A 317 -10.22 -4.58 -25.54
CA GLN A 317 -11.53 -3.93 -25.36
C GLN A 317 -12.62 -4.99 -25.15
N MET A 318 -13.02 -5.22 -23.89
CA MET A 318 -13.87 -6.34 -23.48
C MET A 318 -15.24 -6.36 -24.14
N SER A 319 -15.82 -5.20 -24.45
CA SER A 319 -17.10 -5.09 -25.18
C SER A 319 -17.10 -5.75 -26.57
N LYS A 320 -15.93 -6.06 -27.15
CA LYS A 320 -15.84 -6.82 -28.40
C LYS A 320 -16.01 -8.33 -28.22
N PHE A 321 -15.77 -8.84 -27.01
CA PHE A 321 -15.76 -10.27 -26.69
C PHE A 321 -16.95 -10.67 -25.83
N VAL A 322 -17.36 -9.79 -24.91
CA VAL A 322 -18.49 -10.00 -24.00
C VAL A 322 -19.59 -8.98 -24.32
N LYS A 323 -20.74 -9.48 -24.77
CA LYS A 323 -21.93 -8.66 -25.10
C LYS A 323 -22.77 -8.39 -23.86
N ASP A 324 -22.22 -7.62 -22.93
CA ASP A 324 -22.89 -7.20 -21.70
C ASP A 324 -22.79 -5.67 -21.53
N GLU A 325 -23.83 -5.03 -21.01
CA GLU A 325 -23.85 -3.57 -20.85
C GLU A 325 -22.79 -3.07 -19.87
N SER A 326 -22.41 -3.87 -18.87
CA SER A 326 -21.33 -3.59 -17.92
C SER A 326 -19.96 -3.43 -18.58
N GLN A 327 -19.80 -3.91 -19.81
CA GLN A 327 -18.55 -3.85 -20.56
C GLN A 327 -18.41 -2.60 -21.43
N ARG A 328 -19.46 -1.76 -21.51
CA ARG A 328 -19.41 -0.51 -22.28
C ARG A 328 -18.48 0.49 -21.62
N THR A 329 -17.49 0.96 -22.37
CA THR A 329 -16.55 1.99 -21.92
C THR A 329 -17.23 3.34 -21.80
N SER A 330 -17.04 4.02 -20.67
CA SER A 330 -17.38 5.45 -20.58
C SER A 330 -16.39 6.25 -21.45
N LYS A 331 -16.86 6.79 -22.58
CA LYS A 331 -16.06 7.65 -23.47
C LYS A 331 -15.66 8.92 -22.72
N SER A 332 -14.49 8.94 -22.09
CA SER A 332 -14.09 10.06 -21.22
C SER A 332 -12.78 10.74 -21.59
N TYR A 333 -11.95 10.24 -22.51
CA TYR A 333 -10.61 10.80 -22.70
C TYR A 333 -10.19 11.00 -24.15
N LYS A 334 -9.29 11.98 -24.33
CA LYS A 334 -8.48 12.19 -25.53
C LYS A 334 -7.79 10.88 -25.90
N ASP A 335 -7.40 10.73 -27.18
CA ASP A 335 -6.68 9.56 -27.66
C ASP A 335 -5.53 9.19 -26.71
N SER A 336 -5.63 8.01 -26.08
CA SER A 336 -4.67 7.54 -25.07
C SER A 336 -3.22 7.57 -25.56
N GLU A 337 -3.00 7.50 -26.88
CA GLU A 337 -1.66 7.54 -27.47
C GLU A 337 -0.99 8.95 -27.38
N GLN A 338 -1.75 10.00 -27.04
CA GLN A 338 -1.25 11.38 -26.86
C GLN A 338 -0.81 11.70 -25.42
N MET A 339 -0.91 10.75 -24.49
CA MET A 339 -0.57 10.97 -23.07
C MET A 339 0.91 10.68 -22.82
N ASP A 340 1.55 11.54 -22.04
CA ASP A 340 3.00 11.51 -21.88
C ASP A 340 3.51 10.38 -20.96
N PHE A 341 2.77 10.07 -19.90
CA PHE A 341 3.13 9.04 -18.90
C PHE A 341 2.55 7.67 -19.25
N PHE A 342 3.35 6.60 -19.16
CA PHE A 342 2.94 5.23 -19.45
C PHE A 342 1.80 4.76 -18.54
N LEU A 343 1.89 5.00 -17.23
CA LEU A 343 0.87 4.58 -16.27
C LEU A 343 -0.46 5.29 -16.54
N ASN A 344 -0.40 6.55 -16.98
CA ASN A 344 -1.59 7.29 -17.41
C ASN A 344 -2.19 6.68 -18.71
N ARG A 345 -1.35 6.30 -19.70
CA ARG A 345 -1.82 5.55 -20.89
C ARG A 345 -2.45 4.21 -20.52
N PHE A 346 -1.83 3.45 -19.63
CA PHE A 346 -2.30 2.14 -19.19
C PHE A 346 -3.65 2.24 -18.48
N LYS A 347 -3.78 3.17 -17.52
CA LYS A 347 -5.04 3.48 -16.82
C LYS A 347 -6.17 3.72 -17.82
N ASN A 348 -5.95 4.57 -18.81
CA ASN A 348 -6.96 4.98 -19.78
C ASN A 348 -7.28 3.91 -20.85
N LYS A 349 -6.49 2.84 -20.95
CA LYS A 349 -6.81 1.66 -21.79
C LYS A 349 -7.62 0.59 -21.04
N CYS A 350 -7.61 0.59 -19.71
CA CYS A 350 -8.42 -0.32 -18.91
C CYS A 350 -9.92 -0.03 -19.09
N ASN A 351 -10.76 -1.07 -19.16
CA ASN A 351 -12.18 -0.95 -19.52
C ASN A 351 -13.04 -2.09 -18.95
N GLY A 352 -14.33 -1.81 -18.74
CA GLY A 352 -15.31 -2.82 -18.32
C GLY A 352 -15.13 -3.30 -16.88
N LYS A 353 -15.96 -4.28 -16.52
CA LYS A 353 -15.96 -4.95 -15.22
C LYS A 353 -15.50 -6.40 -15.36
N GLY A 354 -14.77 -6.95 -14.41
CA GLY A 354 -14.39 -8.35 -14.48
C GLY A 354 -13.91 -8.95 -13.17
N ILE A 355 -13.79 -10.27 -13.18
CA ILE A 355 -13.26 -11.06 -12.08
C ILE A 355 -11.77 -11.27 -12.31
N VAL A 356 -10.96 -11.09 -11.27
CA VAL A 356 -9.52 -11.20 -11.34
C VAL A 356 -9.02 -12.21 -10.32
N LEU A 357 -8.18 -13.13 -10.79
CA LEU A 357 -7.55 -14.19 -10.01
C LEU A 357 -6.03 -14.06 -10.07
N SER A 358 -5.35 -14.44 -8.99
CA SER A 358 -3.90 -14.63 -8.95
C SER A 358 -3.61 -16.07 -8.57
N ILE A 359 -3.18 -16.89 -9.53
CA ILE A 359 -2.95 -18.32 -9.30
C ILE A 359 -1.57 -18.77 -9.77
N GLY A 360 -1.10 -19.89 -9.22
CA GLY A 360 -0.05 -20.72 -9.81
C GLY A 360 -0.59 -22.12 -10.03
N ASP A 361 0.23 -23.03 -10.57
CA ASP A 361 -0.19 -24.41 -10.88
C ASP A 361 -0.78 -25.15 -9.67
N SER A 362 -0.30 -24.87 -8.46
CA SER A 362 -0.81 -25.48 -7.22
C SER A 362 -2.24 -25.12 -6.87
N HIS A 363 -2.83 -24.09 -7.48
CA HIS A 363 -4.19 -23.62 -7.19
C HIS A 363 -5.20 -24.02 -8.28
N VAL A 364 -4.80 -24.85 -9.25
CA VAL A 364 -5.65 -25.21 -10.40
C VAL A 364 -6.96 -25.87 -9.98
N ASP A 365 -6.93 -26.78 -9.01
CA ASP A 365 -8.11 -27.54 -8.60
C ASP A 365 -9.16 -26.63 -7.93
N ASP A 366 -8.73 -25.73 -7.05
CA ASP A 366 -9.63 -24.74 -6.44
C ASP A 366 -10.17 -23.75 -7.49
N THR A 367 -9.35 -23.37 -8.47
CA THR A 367 -9.78 -22.50 -9.58
C THR A 367 -10.84 -23.18 -10.45
N VAL A 368 -10.70 -24.48 -10.73
CA VAL A 368 -11.71 -25.27 -11.47
C VAL A 368 -13.04 -25.29 -10.71
N ARG A 369 -13.02 -25.58 -9.41
CA ARG A 369 -14.21 -25.57 -8.55
C ARG A 369 -14.88 -24.20 -8.50
N LEU A 370 -14.08 -23.15 -8.39
CA LEU A 370 -14.55 -21.77 -8.44
C LEU A 370 -15.21 -21.43 -9.77
N ILE A 371 -14.65 -21.87 -10.90
CA ILE A 371 -15.25 -21.66 -12.22
C ILE A 371 -16.60 -22.38 -12.30
N HIS A 372 -16.70 -23.63 -11.84
CA HIS A 372 -17.98 -24.36 -11.77
C HIS A 372 -19.02 -23.62 -10.91
N LEU A 373 -18.61 -23.12 -9.74
CA LEU A 373 -19.47 -22.29 -8.89
C LEU A 373 -19.90 -20.99 -9.59
N LEU A 374 -18.98 -20.27 -10.25
CA LEU A 374 -19.30 -19.04 -10.99
C LEU A 374 -20.31 -19.29 -12.10
N ARG A 375 -20.23 -20.44 -12.77
CA ARG A 375 -21.22 -20.88 -13.76
C ARG A 375 -22.58 -21.14 -13.10
N ALA A 376 -22.61 -21.81 -11.95
CA ALA A 376 -23.83 -22.00 -11.16
C ALA A 376 -24.40 -20.67 -10.61
N LEU A 377 -23.57 -19.66 -10.36
CA LEU A 377 -23.98 -18.30 -10.01
C LEU A 377 -24.41 -17.46 -11.24
N ASN A 378 -24.53 -18.08 -12.42
CA ASN A 378 -24.89 -17.44 -13.68
C ASN A 378 -23.97 -16.24 -14.03
N ASN A 379 -22.66 -16.38 -13.78
CA ASN A 379 -21.69 -15.32 -14.07
C ASN A 379 -21.58 -15.03 -15.57
N LYS A 380 -21.64 -13.74 -15.91
CA LYS A 380 -21.47 -13.21 -17.28
C LYS A 380 -20.22 -12.34 -17.41
N LEU A 381 -19.55 -12.03 -16.30
CA LEU A 381 -18.36 -11.19 -16.31
C LEU A 381 -17.14 -11.98 -16.83
N PRO A 382 -16.26 -11.36 -17.63
CA PRO A 382 -15.01 -11.99 -18.02
C PRO A 382 -14.11 -12.24 -16.82
N ILE A 383 -13.31 -13.31 -16.89
CA ILE A 383 -12.37 -13.74 -15.86
C ILE A 383 -10.95 -13.56 -16.39
N GLN A 384 -10.10 -12.83 -15.65
CA GLN A 384 -8.67 -12.71 -15.93
C GLN A 384 -7.85 -13.39 -14.84
N ILE A 385 -7.06 -14.36 -15.27
CA ILE A 385 -6.10 -15.08 -14.45
C ILE A 385 -4.74 -14.42 -14.67
N VAL A 386 -4.28 -13.68 -13.67
CA VAL A 386 -3.04 -12.91 -13.74
C VAL A 386 -1.93 -13.68 -13.04
N TYR A 387 -0.80 -13.81 -13.71
CA TYR A 387 0.39 -14.51 -13.21
C TYR A 387 1.66 -13.76 -13.60
N TYR A 388 2.73 -14.03 -12.85
CA TYR A 388 3.98 -13.29 -12.98
C TYR A 388 4.98 -13.92 -13.95
N ASP A 389 5.18 -15.24 -13.93
CA ASP A 389 6.20 -15.91 -14.75
C ASP A 389 5.54 -16.84 -15.76
N ASP A 390 5.19 -18.05 -15.31
CA ASP A 390 4.54 -19.04 -16.14
C ASP A 390 3.41 -19.76 -15.39
N ILE A 391 2.50 -20.33 -16.17
CA ILE A 391 1.46 -21.24 -15.73
C ILE A 391 1.37 -22.36 -16.77
N SER A 392 1.41 -23.61 -16.32
CA SER A 392 1.56 -24.74 -17.24
C SER A 392 0.39 -24.86 -18.21
N GLU A 393 0.67 -25.39 -19.41
CA GLU A 393 -0.37 -25.66 -20.41
C GLU A 393 -1.43 -26.66 -19.91
N ASP A 394 -1.08 -27.58 -19.00
CA ASP A 394 -2.06 -28.46 -18.34
C ASP A 394 -3.04 -27.67 -17.46
N THR A 395 -2.51 -26.74 -16.66
CA THR A 395 -3.32 -25.84 -15.84
C THR A 395 -4.24 -24.98 -16.71
N LYS A 396 -3.72 -24.36 -17.78
CA LYS A 396 -4.56 -23.59 -18.72
C LYS A 396 -5.67 -24.45 -19.31
N LYS A 397 -5.36 -25.67 -19.76
CA LYS A 397 -6.35 -26.60 -20.32
C LYS A 397 -7.44 -26.96 -19.30
N LYS A 398 -7.10 -27.31 -18.07
CA LYS A 398 -8.08 -27.63 -17.02
C LYS A 398 -9.06 -26.48 -16.78
N ILE A 399 -8.52 -25.27 -16.68
CA ILE A 399 -9.29 -24.04 -16.45
C ILE A 399 -10.20 -23.73 -17.65
N VAL A 400 -9.69 -23.83 -18.87
CA VAL A 400 -10.49 -23.62 -20.08
C VAL A 400 -11.58 -24.69 -20.19
N THR A 401 -11.27 -25.96 -19.92
CA THR A 401 -12.27 -27.03 -19.90
C THR A 401 -13.38 -26.72 -18.91
N ALA A 402 -13.06 -26.39 -17.65
CA ALA A 402 -14.06 -26.04 -16.64
C ALA A 402 -14.97 -24.87 -17.06
N GLY A 403 -14.41 -23.89 -17.77
CA GLY A 403 -15.15 -22.71 -18.24
C GLY A 403 -15.97 -22.93 -19.50
N ARG A 404 -15.62 -23.92 -20.33
CA ARG A 404 -16.17 -24.08 -21.70
C ARG A 404 -16.93 -25.39 -21.93
N GLU A 405 -16.75 -26.40 -21.09
CA GLU A 405 -17.47 -27.67 -21.21
C GLU A 405 -18.98 -27.51 -21.00
N VAL A 406 -19.79 -28.37 -21.59
CA VAL A 406 -21.25 -28.35 -21.41
C VAL A 406 -21.59 -28.99 -20.05
N ILE A 407 -22.22 -28.22 -19.15
CA ILE A 407 -22.72 -28.70 -17.85
C ILE A 407 -24.24 -28.71 -17.90
N ALA A 408 -24.80 -29.79 -18.46
CA ALA A 408 -26.25 -29.95 -18.61
C ALA A 408 -26.90 -30.69 -17.42
N THR A 409 -26.13 -31.53 -16.73
CA THR A 409 -26.57 -32.23 -15.53
C THR A 409 -26.05 -31.49 -14.31
N LEU A 410 -26.95 -31.19 -13.37
CA LEU A 410 -26.63 -30.56 -12.09
C LEU A 410 -26.78 -31.57 -10.95
N PRO A 411 -26.12 -31.34 -9.79
CA PRO A 411 -26.29 -32.17 -8.60
C PRO A 411 -27.75 -32.29 -8.20
N LYS A 412 -28.15 -33.42 -7.61
CA LYS A 412 -29.54 -33.63 -7.13
C LYS A 412 -30.09 -32.55 -6.20
N SER A 413 -29.22 -31.84 -5.47
CA SER A 413 -29.63 -30.70 -4.66
C SER A 413 -30.27 -29.57 -5.48
N PHE A 414 -29.97 -29.47 -6.77
CA PHE A 414 -30.61 -28.53 -7.68
C PHE A 414 -32.13 -28.75 -7.78
N ASP A 415 -32.63 -29.98 -7.70
CA ASP A 415 -34.06 -30.29 -7.79
C ASP A 415 -34.89 -29.53 -6.74
N LYS A 416 -34.31 -29.28 -5.56
CA LYS A 416 -34.96 -28.51 -4.48
C LYS A 416 -35.05 -27.02 -4.79
N VAL A 417 -34.01 -26.49 -5.47
CA VAL A 417 -33.82 -25.06 -5.68
C VAL A 417 -34.16 -24.57 -7.08
N ALA A 418 -34.40 -25.46 -8.04
CA ALA A 418 -34.66 -25.12 -9.45
C ALA A 418 -35.75 -24.04 -9.61
N LYS A 419 -36.79 -24.09 -8.78
CA LYS A 419 -37.89 -23.11 -8.71
C LYS A 419 -37.47 -21.67 -8.36
N TYR A 420 -36.25 -21.48 -7.84
CA TYR A 420 -35.70 -20.17 -7.46
C TYR A 420 -34.84 -19.54 -8.55
N PHE A 421 -34.54 -20.28 -9.62
CA PHE A 421 -33.74 -19.82 -10.76
C PHE A 421 -34.67 -19.50 -11.96
N PRO A 422 -34.24 -18.60 -12.87
CA PRO A 422 -35.05 -18.29 -14.05
C PRO A 422 -35.16 -19.50 -14.99
N GLU A 423 -36.20 -19.52 -15.83
CA GLU A 423 -36.45 -20.63 -16.76
C GLU A 423 -35.29 -20.87 -17.75
N ASP A 424 -34.52 -19.82 -18.06
CA ASP A 424 -33.36 -19.87 -18.95
C ASP A 424 -32.03 -20.16 -18.23
N TYR A 425 -32.07 -20.54 -16.95
CA TYR A 425 -30.88 -20.85 -16.15
C TYR A 425 -30.07 -22.03 -16.73
N LEU A 426 -30.76 -23.06 -17.23
CA LEU A 426 -30.17 -24.16 -17.98
C LEU A 426 -30.56 -24.03 -19.45
N ASN A 427 -29.57 -23.77 -20.31
CA ASN A 427 -29.79 -23.81 -21.75
C ASN A 427 -29.83 -25.28 -22.23
N ASN A 428 -30.91 -25.69 -22.91
CA ASN A 428 -31.08 -27.06 -23.39
C ASN A 428 -29.93 -27.59 -24.27
N GLU A 429 -29.17 -26.72 -24.93
CA GLU A 429 -28.03 -27.10 -25.77
C GLU A 429 -26.66 -26.91 -25.10
N LYS A 430 -26.56 -25.99 -24.13
CA LYS A 430 -25.28 -25.52 -23.57
C LYS A 430 -25.12 -25.67 -22.06
N GLY A 431 -26.19 -26.02 -21.34
CA GLY A 431 -26.19 -26.11 -19.89
C GLY A 431 -25.97 -24.77 -19.20
N LEU A 432 -25.21 -24.76 -18.11
CA LEU A 432 -24.76 -23.55 -17.42
C LEU A 432 -23.89 -22.64 -18.31
N PRO A 433 -23.91 -21.31 -18.12
CA PRO A 433 -23.25 -20.35 -19.01
C PRO A 433 -21.74 -20.59 -19.14
N GLU A 434 -21.24 -20.56 -20.38
CA GLU A 434 -19.81 -20.61 -20.66
C GLU A 434 -19.10 -19.34 -20.18
N GLN A 435 -17.85 -19.47 -19.74
CA GLN A 435 -17.06 -18.36 -19.20
C GLN A 435 -16.08 -17.79 -20.24
N GLU A 436 -15.88 -16.47 -20.24
CA GLU A 436 -14.86 -15.79 -21.05
C GLU A 436 -13.58 -15.65 -20.23
N ILE A 437 -12.59 -16.51 -20.52
CA ILE A 437 -11.35 -16.64 -19.74
C ILE A 437 -10.16 -16.05 -20.49
N TRP A 438 -9.32 -15.34 -19.75
CA TRP A 438 -8.10 -14.70 -20.21
C TRP A 438 -6.94 -14.99 -19.26
N PHE A 439 -5.77 -15.29 -19.82
CA PHE A 439 -4.51 -15.48 -19.11
C PHE A 439 -3.65 -14.23 -19.31
N VAL A 440 -3.26 -13.58 -18.21
CA VAL A 440 -2.55 -12.30 -18.23
C VAL A 440 -1.16 -12.46 -17.63
N ASN A 441 -0.14 -12.46 -18.48
CA ASN A 441 1.25 -12.58 -18.07
C ASN A 441 1.85 -11.20 -17.79
N THR A 442 2.33 -10.99 -16.56
CA THR A 442 2.91 -9.73 -16.07
C THR A 442 4.44 -9.70 -16.06
N TYR A 443 5.10 -10.77 -16.53
CA TYR A 443 6.56 -10.92 -16.53
C TYR A 443 7.30 -9.72 -17.13
N ASN A 444 6.82 -9.27 -18.30
CA ASN A 444 7.45 -8.18 -19.05
C ASN A 444 7.28 -6.83 -18.38
N VAL A 445 6.33 -6.67 -17.47
CA VAL A 445 6.02 -5.37 -16.83
C VAL A 445 7.04 -5.01 -15.76
N ILE A 446 7.70 -6.01 -15.19
CA ILE A 446 8.65 -5.83 -14.08
C ILE A 446 10.06 -5.80 -14.65
N HIS A 447 10.78 -4.73 -14.31
CA HIS A 447 12.19 -4.60 -14.67
C HIS A 447 13.02 -5.73 -14.03
N SER A 448 14.00 -6.25 -14.76
CA SER A 448 14.79 -7.45 -14.39
C SER A 448 15.35 -7.40 -12.96
N ASP A 449 15.80 -6.23 -12.55
CA ASP A 449 16.49 -6.01 -11.27
C ASP A 449 15.56 -6.04 -10.04
N TYR A 450 14.24 -6.12 -10.27
CA TYR A 450 13.22 -6.05 -9.22
C TYR A 450 12.33 -7.29 -9.15
N LYS A 451 12.55 -8.28 -10.02
CA LYS A 451 11.75 -9.50 -10.11
C LYS A 451 11.60 -10.24 -8.78
N ASP A 452 12.66 -10.27 -7.97
CA ASP A 452 12.65 -10.93 -6.66
C ASP A 452 11.74 -10.26 -5.62
N LYS A 453 11.34 -8.99 -5.82
CA LYS A 453 10.46 -8.24 -4.92
C LYS A 453 8.99 -8.65 -5.05
N PHE A 454 8.62 -9.41 -6.07
CA PHE A 454 7.23 -9.77 -6.39
C PHE A 454 6.89 -11.24 -6.11
N LYS A 455 7.71 -11.95 -5.35
CA LYS A 455 7.42 -13.34 -4.94
C LYS A 455 6.28 -13.38 -3.90
N LYS A 456 5.58 -14.53 -3.82
CA LYS A 456 4.51 -14.81 -2.84
C LYS A 456 3.32 -13.84 -2.97
N PHE A 457 2.89 -13.22 -1.87
CA PHE A 457 1.68 -12.39 -1.78
C PHE A 457 1.66 -11.19 -2.75
N ALA A 458 2.83 -10.72 -3.17
CA ALA A 458 2.92 -9.61 -4.13
C ALA A 458 2.30 -9.91 -5.51
N ASN A 459 2.07 -11.19 -5.86
CA ASN A 459 1.32 -11.56 -7.06
C ASN A 459 -0.12 -11.03 -7.04
N LYS A 460 -0.77 -10.96 -5.87
CA LYS A 460 -2.10 -10.35 -5.76
C LYS A 460 -2.09 -8.87 -6.14
N PHE A 461 -1.01 -8.15 -5.83
CA PHE A 461 -0.85 -6.75 -6.24
C PHE A 461 -0.69 -6.63 -7.75
N LEU A 462 0.09 -7.52 -8.37
CA LEU A 462 0.19 -7.59 -9.84
C LEU A 462 -1.16 -7.89 -10.48
N ALA A 463 -1.92 -8.84 -9.93
CA ALA A 463 -3.27 -9.15 -10.40
C ALA A 463 -4.21 -7.95 -10.29
N THR A 464 -4.22 -7.28 -9.13
CA THR A 464 -5.02 -6.09 -8.85
C THR A 464 -4.73 -4.97 -9.84
N PHE A 465 -3.47 -4.79 -10.23
CA PHE A 465 -3.06 -3.62 -11.01
C PHE A 465 -2.87 -3.87 -12.50
N PHE A 466 -2.47 -5.04 -12.97
CA PHE A 466 -2.08 -5.25 -14.37
C PHE A 466 -3.12 -6.00 -15.23
N ASN A 467 -4.30 -6.29 -14.69
CA ASN A 467 -5.45 -6.72 -15.49
C ASN A 467 -5.97 -5.60 -16.43
N SER A 468 -6.86 -5.92 -17.37
CA SER A 468 -7.40 -4.95 -18.33
C SER A 468 -8.68 -4.23 -17.87
N PHE A 469 -9.22 -4.53 -16.70
CA PHE A 469 -10.53 -4.03 -16.28
C PHE A 469 -10.46 -2.68 -15.57
N GLU A 470 -11.48 -1.83 -15.76
CA GLU A 470 -11.63 -0.57 -15.02
C GLU A 470 -12.09 -0.84 -13.58
N GLU A 471 -13.02 -1.78 -13.44
CA GLU A 471 -13.64 -2.20 -12.19
C GLU A 471 -13.41 -3.70 -12.00
N ILE A 472 -12.90 -4.10 -10.83
CA ILE A 472 -12.53 -5.48 -10.56
C ILE A 472 -13.23 -6.02 -9.32
N MET A 473 -13.49 -7.31 -9.38
CA MET A 473 -13.64 -8.20 -8.24
C MET A 473 -12.39 -9.07 -8.19
N LEU A 474 -11.46 -8.76 -7.29
CA LEU A 474 -10.32 -9.64 -7.00
C LEU A 474 -10.81 -10.72 -6.04
N ILE A 475 -10.58 -11.98 -6.37
CA ILE A 475 -10.92 -13.11 -5.49
C ILE A 475 -9.76 -14.09 -5.37
N ASP A 476 -9.68 -14.78 -4.24
CA ASP A 476 -8.80 -15.94 -4.06
C ASP A 476 -9.41 -17.19 -4.71
N ALA A 477 -8.56 -18.14 -5.10
CA ALA A 477 -9.01 -19.38 -5.74
C ALA A 477 -9.90 -20.23 -4.82
N ASP A 478 -9.76 -20.10 -3.51
CA ASP A 478 -10.55 -20.79 -2.48
C ASP A 478 -11.67 -19.91 -1.87
N THR A 479 -12.01 -18.80 -2.52
CA THR A 479 -13.15 -17.96 -2.12
C THR A 479 -14.43 -18.46 -2.78
N VAL A 480 -15.43 -18.78 -1.95
CA VAL A 480 -16.72 -19.29 -2.37
C VAL A 480 -17.77 -18.20 -2.20
N MET A 481 -18.39 -17.78 -3.30
CA MET A 481 -19.48 -16.81 -3.29
C MET A 481 -20.85 -17.50 -3.10
N MET A 482 -21.73 -16.85 -2.34
CA MET A 482 -23.14 -17.24 -2.19
C MET A 482 -24.08 -16.30 -2.96
N GLN A 483 -23.53 -15.23 -3.52
CA GLN A 483 -24.23 -14.23 -4.34
C GLN A 483 -23.56 -14.12 -5.71
N THR A 484 -24.34 -13.69 -6.71
CA THR A 484 -23.80 -13.48 -8.06
C THR A 484 -22.73 -12.38 -8.06
N PRO A 485 -21.72 -12.41 -8.95
CA PRO A 485 -20.72 -11.35 -9.03
C PRO A 485 -21.31 -9.93 -9.19
N GLU A 486 -22.44 -9.83 -9.92
CA GLU A 486 -23.17 -8.58 -10.15
C GLU A 486 -23.73 -7.97 -8.84
N TYR A 487 -24.05 -8.79 -7.83
CA TYR A 487 -24.47 -8.31 -6.51
C TYR A 487 -23.44 -7.36 -5.90
N PHE A 488 -22.15 -7.72 -5.96
CA PHE A 488 -21.07 -6.97 -5.33
C PHE A 488 -20.81 -5.63 -6.03
N PHE A 489 -20.86 -5.60 -7.36
CA PHE A 489 -20.79 -4.34 -8.12
C PHE A 489 -22.01 -3.44 -7.92
N ASN A 490 -23.08 -3.98 -7.32
CA ASN A 490 -24.30 -3.24 -7.01
C ASN A 490 -24.44 -2.80 -5.56
N LEU A 491 -23.53 -3.20 -4.67
CA LEU A 491 -23.48 -2.76 -3.27
C LEU A 491 -23.47 -1.24 -3.20
N LEU A 492 -24.26 -0.68 -2.27
CA LEU A 492 -24.40 0.77 -2.13
C LEU A 492 -23.04 1.41 -1.78
N GLY A 493 -22.32 0.80 -0.84
CA GLY A 493 -20.98 1.23 -0.45
C GLY A 493 -19.99 1.22 -1.63
N TYR A 494 -20.07 0.21 -2.51
CA TYR A 494 -19.23 0.13 -3.70
C TYR A 494 -19.54 1.25 -4.69
N LYS A 495 -20.81 1.48 -5.02
CA LYS A 495 -21.20 2.54 -5.97
C LYS A 495 -20.81 3.94 -5.48
N GLN A 496 -20.80 4.16 -4.17
CA GLN A 496 -20.45 5.45 -3.58
C GLN A 496 -18.95 5.68 -3.53
N SER A 497 -18.20 4.67 -3.07
CA SER A 497 -16.78 4.84 -2.77
C SER A 497 -15.87 4.43 -3.93
N GLY A 498 -16.28 3.46 -4.73
CA GLY A 498 -15.42 2.75 -5.68
C GLY A 498 -14.70 1.55 -5.05
N THR A 499 -14.95 1.23 -3.78
CA THR A 499 -14.37 0.07 -3.11
C THR A 499 -15.40 -0.64 -2.24
N TYR A 500 -15.14 -1.89 -1.89
CA TYR A 500 -15.87 -2.57 -0.82
C TYR A 500 -14.97 -3.66 -0.24
N PHE A 501 -14.65 -3.52 1.04
CA PHE A 501 -13.77 -4.42 1.77
C PHE A 501 -14.55 -5.17 2.86
N TYR A 502 -13.99 -6.29 3.31
CA TYR A 502 -14.58 -7.12 4.36
C TYR A 502 -13.65 -7.20 5.56
N LYS A 503 -14.22 -7.16 6.76
CA LYS A 503 -13.44 -7.25 8.00
C LYS A 503 -13.19 -8.70 8.39
N ASP A 504 -11.97 -9.03 8.82
CA ASP A 504 -11.55 -10.39 9.19
C ASP A 504 -12.17 -10.85 10.53
N ARG A 505 -11.73 -11.97 11.10
CA ARG A 505 -12.10 -12.39 12.45
C ARG A 505 -11.49 -11.42 13.46
N THR A 506 -12.25 -11.10 14.51
CA THR A 506 -11.79 -10.34 15.68
C THR A 506 -10.95 -11.22 16.60
N THR A 507 -9.79 -11.66 16.10
CA THR A 507 -8.85 -12.50 16.86
C THR A 507 -8.20 -11.71 18.01
N PHE A 508 -7.63 -12.43 18.96
CA PHE A 508 -6.95 -11.85 20.13
C PHE A 508 -5.53 -11.34 19.81
N GLU A 509 -5.09 -11.47 18.57
CA GLU A 509 -3.78 -10.97 18.14
C GLU A 509 -3.82 -9.44 18.08
N THR A 510 -2.95 -8.82 18.87
CA THR A 510 -2.86 -7.36 18.96
C THR A 510 -1.47 -6.86 18.57
N ARG A 511 -1.41 -5.57 18.27
CA ARG A 511 -0.20 -4.85 17.90
C ARG A 511 0.11 -3.78 18.93
N PRO A 512 1.40 -3.49 19.17
CA PRO A 512 1.78 -2.40 20.05
C PRO A 512 1.30 -1.06 19.45
N SER A 513 0.98 -0.10 20.33
CA SER A 513 0.52 1.24 19.91
C SER A 513 1.54 2.01 19.06
N SER A 514 2.82 1.62 19.12
CA SER A 514 3.88 2.12 18.23
C SER A 514 3.61 1.83 16.76
N ASP A 515 2.93 0.74 16.43
CA ASP A 515 2.60 0.40 15.04
C ASP A 515 1.55 1.37 14.48
N ALA A 516 0.55 1.73 15.27
CA ALA A 516 -0.43 2.77 14.90
C ALA A 516 0.25 4.14 14.74
N VAL A 517 1.24 4.47 15.57
CA VAL A 517 2.06 5.68 15.43
C VAL A 517 2.85 5.67 14.12
N PHE A 518 3.46 4.53 13.77
CA PHE A 518 4.18 4.36 12.51
C PHE A 518 3.27 4.61 11.29
N PHE A 519 2.10 3.98 11.21
CA PHE A 519 1.17 4.20 10.08
C PHE A 519 0.62 5.63 10.03
N LYS A 520 0.40 6.29 11.18
CA LYS A 520 0.04 7.72 11.23
C LYS A 520 1.12 8.61 10.61
N LYS A 521 2.41 8.29 10.79
CA LYS A 521 3.52 9.04 10.17
C LYS A 521 3.52 8.90 8.65
N LEU A 522 3.12 7.75 8.12
CA LEU A 522 3.10 7.52 6.67
C LEU A 522 1.97 8.30 5.97
N GLY A 523 0.91 8.68 6.70
CA GLY A 523 -0.21 9.44 6.16
C GLY A 523 0.16 10.83 5.63
N PRO A 524 -0.76 11.51 4.91
CA PRO A 524 -0.49 12.84 4.37
C PRO A 524 -0.31 13.87 5.47
N SER A 525 0.72 14.71 5.37
CA SER A 525 0.98 15.80 6.30
C SER A 525 0.05 17.00 6.10
N ILE A 526 0.04 17.94 7.05
CA ILE A 526 -0.66 19.23 6.89
C ILE A 526 -0.16 19.96 5.64
N VAL A 527 1.15 19.88 5.34
CA VAL A 527 1.74 20.50 4.15
C VAL A 527 1.25 19.84 2.88
N ASP A 528 1.14 18.51 2.82
CA ASP A 528 0.57 17.80 1.67
C ASP A 528 -0.86 18.31 1.38
N SER A 529 -1.64 18.52 2.43
CA SER A 529 -3.00 19.08 2.35
C SER A 529 -3.00 20.48 1.75
N VAL A 530 -2.28 21.43 2.35
CA VAL A 530 -2.33 22.84 1.92
C VAL A 530 -1.56 23.10 0.63
N MET A 531 -0.55 22.30 0.30
CA MET A 531 0.25 22.49 -0.91
C MET A 531 -0.39 21.81 -2.13
N PHE A 532 -0.96 20.62 -1.95
CA PHE A 532 -1.35 19.73 -3.04
C PHE A 532 -2.81 19.24 -3.04
N ASP A 533 -3.65 19.71 -2.12
CA ASP A 533 -5.03 19.20 -1.94
C ASP A 533 -5.05 17.68 -1.75
N ILE A 534 -4.17 17.20 -0.86
CA ILE A 534 -4.07 15.81 -0.42
C ILE A 534 -4.56 15.75 1.04
N PRO A 535 -5.81 15.32 1.28
CA PRO A 535 -6.40 15.32 2.62
C PRO A 535 -5.58 14.53 3.64
N ILE A 536 -5.52 15.03 4.87
CA ILE A 536 -4.99 14.28 6.01
C ILE A 536 -5.97 13.18 6.41
N MET A 537 -5.47 12.13 7.05
CA MET A 537 -6.34 11.08 7.64
C MET A 537 -7.26 11.68 8.71
N THR A 538 -8.53 11.28 8.67
CA THR A 538 -9.58 11.69 9.61
C THR A 538 -9.96 10.53 10.54
N LYS A 539 -11.04 10.71 11.30
CA LYS A 539 -11.63 9.65 12.12
C LYS A 539 -12.03 8.42 11.32
N HIS A 540 -12.38 8.60 10.04
CA HIS A 540 -12.72 7.49 9.15
C HIS A 540 -11.66 6.38 9.17
N THR A 541 -10.38 6.76 9.04
CA THR A 541 -9.25 5.83 9.15
C THR A 541 -8.85 5.59 10.60
N LEU A 542 -8.72 6.67 11.39
CA LEU A 542 -7.98 6.63 12.66
C LEU A 542 -8.77 6.01 13.82
N ASP A 543 -10.10 5.95 13.72
CA ASP A 543 -10.94 5.32 14.73
C ASP A 543 -11.16 3.82 14.45
N THR A 544 -10.64 3.28 13.36
CA THR A 544 -10.68 1.83 13.08
C THR A 544 -9.91 1.02 14.13
N GLU A 545 -10.36 -0.20 14.37
CA GLU A 545 -9.81 -1.12 15.36
C GLU A 545 -8.37 -1.52 15.03
N PHE A 546 -7.98 -1.46 13.75
CA PHE A 546 -6.58 -1.55 13.32
C PHE A 546 -5.71 -0.50 14.05
N PHE A 547 -6.10 0.78 14.06
CA PHE A 547 -5.36 1.85 14.75
C PHE A 547 -5.50 1.81 16.27
N GLN A 548 -6.44 1.02 16.80
CA GLN A 548 -6.58 0.71 18.22
C GLN A 548 -5.71 -0.48 18.65
N GLY A 549 -5.17 -1.24 17.69
CA GLY A 549 -4.21 -2.32 17.94
C GLY A 549 -4.65 -3.69 17.46
N LEU A 550 -5.79 -3.85 16.76
CA LEU A 550 -6.15 -5.11 16.13
C LEU A 550 -5.11 -5.49 15.06
N PHE A 551 -4.72 -6.76 15.01
CA PHE A 551 -3.74 -7.25 14.03
C PHE A 551 -4.37 -7.57 12.68
N HIS A 552 -5.49 -8.30 12.68
CA HIS A 552 -6.23 -8.71 11.48
C HIS A 552 -7.50 -7.87 11.37
N TYR A 553 -7.51 -6.90 10.46
CA TYR A 553 -8.66 -6.02 10.24
C TYR A 553 -9.36 -6.34 8.93
N GLN A 554 -8.64 -6.47 7.82
CA GLN A 554 -9.21 -6.82 6.52
C GLN A 554 -9.07 -8.33 6.24
N GLU A 555 -10.14 -8.94 5.73
CA GLU A 555 -10.07 -10.19 4.98
C GLU A 555 -10.06 -9.86 3.48
N SER A 556 -9.07 -10.39 2.75
CA SER A 556 -8.77 -10.05 1.36
C SER A 556 -9.06 -11.19 0.38
N GLY A 557 -9.77 -12.25 0.81
CA GLY A 557 -10.28 -13.29 -0.09
C GLY A 557 -11.20 -12.75 -1.19
N LEU A 558 -11.88 -11.63 -0.94
CA LEU A 558 -12.64 -10.88 -1.94
C LEU A 558 -12.44 -9.38 -1.76
N VAL A 559 -12.02 -8.68 -2.82
CA VAL A 559 -11.80 -7.24 -2.84
C VAL A 559 -12.51 -6.60 -4.04
N MET A 560 -13.43 -5.67 -3.77
CA MET A 560 -14.08 -4.87 -4.80
C MET A 560 -13.34 -3.54 -4.99
N LEU A 561 -13.02 -3.21 -6.24
CA LEU A 561 -12.21 -2.03 -6.53
C LEU A 561 -12.52 -1.42 -7.90
N ASN A 562 -12.73 -0.10 -7.93
CA ASN A 562 -12.73 0.73 -9.12
C ASN A 562 -11.33 1.35 -9.29
N ARG A 563 -10.56 0.80 -10.22
CA ARG A 563 -9.16 1.19 -10.46
C ARG A 563 -9.04 2.57 -11.08
N LYS A 564 -10.09 3.08 -11.75
CA LYS A 564 -10.07 4.43 -12.32
C LYS A 564 -10.13 5.51 -11.25
N ILE A 565 -10.93 5.28 -10.20
CA ILE A 565 -11.03 6.18 -9.05
C ILE A 565 -9.75 6.11 -8.22
N HIS A 566 -9.30 4.89 -7.87
CA HIS A 566 -8.23 4.68 -6.88
C HIS A 566 -6.85 4.36 -7.47
N PHE A 567 -6.59 4.71 -8.72
CA PHE A 567 -5.36 4.33 -9.42
C PHE A 567 -4.07 4.71 -8.66
N ASN A 568 -4.07 5.88 -8.02
CA ASN A 568 -2.92 6.40 -7.28
C ASN A 568 -2.66 5.59 -6.00
N ALA A 569 -3.71 5.16 -5.31
CA ALA A 569 -3.61 4.29 -4.14
C ALA A 569 -3.03 2.91 -4.49
N LEU A 570 -3.35 2.35 -5.66
CA LEU A 570 -2.77 1.07 -6.08
C LEU A 570 -1.27 1.15 -6.35
N LEU A 571 -0.78 2.29 -6.85
CA LEU A 571 0.65 2.53 -6.98
C LEU A 571 1.33 2.69 -5.62
N MET A 572 0.64 3.30 -4.65
CA MET A 572 1.10 3.35 -3.26
C MET A 572 1.21 1.95 -2.64
N MET A 573 0.27 1.06 -2.92
CA MET A 573 0.26 -0.32 -2.42
C MET A 573 1.55 -1.08 -2.77
N PHE A 574 2.04 -0.97 -4.02
CA PHE A 574 3.32 -1.54 -4.42
C PHE A 574 4.49 -0.96 -3.65
N GLN A 575 4.51 0.36 -3.46
CA GLN A 575 5.60 1.02 -2.74
C GLN A 575 5.66 0.57 -1.28
N LEU A 576 4.50 0.43 -0.62
CA LEU A 576 4.41 -0.05 0.75
C LEU A 576 4.91 -1.50 0.89
N ASN A 577 4.62 -2.35 -0.10
CA ASN A 577 5.08 -3.73 -0.12
C ASN A 577 6.63 -3.86 -0.14
N PHE A 578 7.35 -2.86 -0.67
CA PHE A 578 8.82 -2.89 -0.69
C PHE A 578 9.47 -2.57 0.65
N TYR A 579 8.70 -2.09 1.64
CA TYR A 579 9.22 -1.73 2.95
C TYR A 579 8.94 -2.81 3.99
N GLU A 580 10.00 -3.44 4.47
CA GLU A 580 9.91 -4.43 5.54
C GLU A 580 9.23 -3.88 6.82
N PRO A 581 9.46 -2.62 7.27
CA PRO A 581 8.72 -2.05 8.39
C PRO A 581 7.20 -2.00 8.20
N VAL A 582 6.70 -1.95 6.96
CA VAL A 582 5.28 -2.01 6.65
C VAL A 582 4.81 -3.47 6.67
N THR A 583 5.47 -4.35 5.91
CA THR A 583 5.04 -5.75 5.76
C THR A 583 5.18 -6.57 7.05
N LYS A 584 6.14 -6.28 7.93
CA LYS A 584 6.25 -6.92 9.26
C LYS A 584 5.20 -6.45 10.28
N ARG A 585 4.46 -5.37 9.99
CA ARG A 585 3.39 -4.81 10.85
C ARG A 585 1.98 -5.13 10.35
N SER A 586 1.88 -5.91 9.28
CA SER A 586 0.65 -6.41 8.67
C SER A 586 0.78 -7.92 8.42
N HIS A 587 -0.34 -8.62 8.24
CA HIS A 587 -0.33 -10.01 7.79
C HIS A 587 -0.36 -10.08 6.26
N GLY A 588 0.77 -10.40 5.63
CA GLY A 588 0.83 -10.58 4.18
C GLY A 588 0.40 -9.32 3.42
N ASP A 589 -0.57 -9.47 2.53
CA ASP A 589 -1.15 -8.40 1.70
C ASP A 589 -2.38 -7.71 2.30
N LYS A 590 -3.03 -8.34 3.29
CA LYS A 590 -4.41 -8.06 3.70
C LYS A 590 -4.70 -6.57 3.95
N GLU A 591 -3.86 -5.93 4.77
CA GLU A 591 -4.11 -4.54 5.19
C GLU A 591 -3.61 -3.51 4.16
N LEU A 592 -2.83 -3.93 3.17
CA LEU A 592 -2.17 -2.99 2.25
C LEU A 592 -3.14 -2.39 1.24
N PHE A 593 -4.28 -3.03 0.96
CA PHE A 593 -5.31 -2.48 0.04
C PHE A 593 -5.87 -1.15 0.54
N TRP A 594 -6.37 -1.11 1.76
CA TRP A 594 -6.99 0.10 2.34
C TRP A 594 -5.96 1.05 2.96
N LEU A 595 -4.87 0.54 3.55
CA LEU A 595 -3.80 1.39 4.08
C LEU A 595 -3.15 2.20 2.97
N ALA A 596 -2.98 1.63 1.77
CA ALA A 596 -2.45 2.37 0.65
C ALA A 596 -3.37 3.53 0.22
N MET A 597 -4.70 3.38 0.35
CA MET A 597 -5.67 4.45 0.10
C MET A 597 -5.56 5.55 1.15
N ALA A 598 -5.60 5.19 2.44
CA ALA A 598 -5.45 6.15 3.53
C ALA A 598 -4.11 6.90 3.46
N ILE A 599 -3.02 6.16 3.18
CA ILE A 599 -1.69 6.72 2.97
C ILE A 599 -1.64 7.53 1.67
N ALA A 600 -2.41 7.25 0.62
CA ALA A 600 -2.47 8.11 -0.56
C ALA A 600 -3.25 9.42 -0.33
N GLY A 601 -3.95 9.55 0.80
CA GLY A 601 -4.88 10.67 1.08
C GLY A 601 -6.28 10.45 0.49
N GLU A 602 -6.65 9.18 0.27
CA GLU A 602 -7.94 8.75 -0.23
C GLU A 602 -8.68 7.97 0.86
N GLU A 603 -9.56 8.64 1.61
CA GLU A 603 -10.42 8.00 2.62
C GLU A 603 -11.79 7.60 2.07
N ASN A 604 -12.02 7.72 0.76
CA ASN A 604 -13.25 7.27 0.10
C ASN A 604 -13.22 5.75 -0.14
N TYR A 605 -13.12 4.97 0.94
CA TYR A 605 -13.22 3.53 0.93
C TYR A 605 -14.18 3.07 2.03
N VAL A 606 -14.79 1.90 1.86
CA VAL A 606 -15.78 1.37 2.81
C VAL A 606 -15.52 -0.10 3.12
N PHE A 607 -15.84 -0.47 4.36
CA PHE A 607 -15.87 -1.85 4.83
C PHE A 607 -17.32 -2.26 5.09
N ASP A 608 -17.66 -3.53 4.89
CA ASP A 608 -18.84 -4.10 5.53
C ASP A 608 -18.77 -3.84 7.05
N GLU A 609 -19.90 -3.49 7.66
CA GLU A 609 -19.91 -3.16 9.09
C GLU A 609 -19.62 -4.39 9.94
N ASN A 610 -20.05 -5.57 9.48
CA ASN A 610 -19.86 -6.84 10.16
C ASN A 610 -18.43 -7.36 9.98
N TYR A 611 -17.90 -7.89 11.09
CA TYR A 611 -16.73 -8.77 11.06
C TYR A 611 -17.09 -10.16 10.54
N ALA A 612 -16.07 -10.95 10.20
CA ALA A 612 -16.27 -12.34 9.83
C ALA A 612 -17.06 -13.11 10.90
N ALA A 613 -17.87 -14.05 10.42
CA ALA A 613 -18.69 -14.95 11.21
C ALA A 613 -18.13 -16.38 11.15
N ALA A 614 -18.40 -17.18 12.18
CA ALA A 614 -18.36 -18.63 12.02
C ALA A 614 -19.66 -19.05 11.34
N ILE A 615 -19.58 -19.94 10.35
CA ILE A 615 -20.73 -20.40 9.56
C ILE A 615 -20.79 -21.92 9.51
N GLY A 616 -21.97 -22.50 9.70
CA GLY A 616 -22.13 -23.95 9.81
C GLY A 616 -23.37 -24.36 10.61
N ILE A 617 -23.23 -25.46 11.35
CA ILE A 617 -24.25 -25.98 12.28
C ILE A 617 -23.81 -25.63 13.72
N LYS A 618 -24.76 -25.14 14.54
CA LYS A 618 -24.51 -24.84 15.96
C LYS A 618 -24.08 -26.11 16.71
N THR A 619 -23.08 -25.98 17.60
CA THR A 619 -22.69 -27.07 18.49
C THR A 619 -23.89 -27.42 19.39
N PRO A 620 -24.31 -28.70 19.48
CA PRO A 620 -25.38 -29.11 20.39
C PRO A 620 -25.05 -28.80 21.85
N ASP A 621 -26.05 -28.40 22.63
CA ASP A 621 -25.90 -28.09 24.06
C ASP A 621 -25.26 -29.24 24.87
N LEU A 622 -25.62 -30.48 24.53
CA LEU A 622 -25.07 -31.69 25.15
C LEU A 622 -23.59 -31.90 24.85
N ASP A 623 -23.08 -31.33 23.77
CA ASP A 623 -21.66 -31.43 23.40
C ASP A 623 -20.81 -30.39 24.15
N ARG A 624 -21.42 -29.35 24.72
CA ARG A 624 -20.76 -28.29 25.50
C ARG A 624 -21.45 -28.02 26.84
N PRO A 625 -21.52 -29.00 27.76
CA PRO A 625 -22.02 -28.76 29.10
C PRO A 625 -21.02 -27.91 29.90
N LYS A 626 -21.51 -27.20 30.92
CA LYS A 626 -20.69 -26.56 31.96
C LYS A 626 -19.93 -27.61 32.77
N ALA A 627 -19.05 -27.16 33.67
CA ALA A 627 -18.25 -28.02 34.55
C ALA A 627 -19.04 -29.08 35.35
N ASP A 628 -20.35 -28.89 35.57
CA ASP A 628 -21.20 -29.91 36.22
C ASP A 628 -21.53 -31.11 35.31
N GLY A 629 -21.38 -30.97 33.99
CA GLY A 629 -21.60 -32.02 33.00
C GLY A 629 -23.05 -32.16 32.53
N HIS A 630 -23.97 -31.28 32.93
CA HIS A 630 -25.39 -31.37 32.54
C HIS A 630 -26.05 -30.01 32.27
N THR A 631 -25.54 -28.92 32.84
CA THR A 631 -26.07 -27.59 32.56
C THR A 631 -25.48 -27.07 31.26
N PRO A 632 -26.29 -26.64 30.28
CA PRO A 632 -25.78 -26.01 29.07
C PRO A 632 -25.22 -24.62 29.36
N HIS A 633 -24.32 -24.15 28.52
CA HIS A 633 -23.91 -22.76 28.54
C HIS A 633 -25.00 -21.85 27.96
N ASP A 634 -25.07 -20.61 28.43
CA ASP A 634 -25.97 -19.60 27.85
C ASP A 634 -25.54 -19.22 26.43
N SER A 635 -24.23 -19.21 26.20
CA SER A 635 -23.65 -18.89 24.90
C SER A 635 -23.76 -20.07 23.93
N VAL A 636 -24.29 -19.80 22.75
CA VAL A 636 -24.31 -20.73 21.62
C VAL A 636 -22.93 -20.74 20.99
N GLU A 637 -22.38 -21.93 20.74
CA GLU A 637 -21.12 -22.13 20.03
C GLU A 637 -21.40 -22.58 18.59
N LEU A 638 -20.59 -22.09 17.65
CA LEU A 638 -20.51 -22.64 16.29
C LEU A 638 -19.05 -22.75 15.89
N CYS A 639 -18.61 -23.96 15.51
CA CYS A 639 -17.25 -24.23 15.06
C CYS A 639 -17.19 -24.53 13.57
N SER A 640 -16.28 -23.85 12.86
CA SER A 640 -16.05 -24.02 11.43
C SER A 640 -14.65 -23.52 11.05
N PRO A 641 -13.96 -24.17 10.10
CA PRO A 641 -12.69 -23.65 9.60
C PRO A 641 -12.85 -22.47 8.62
N HIS A 642 -14.07 -22.19 8.19
CA HIS A 642 -14.36 -21.17 7.17
C HIS A 642 -14.80 -19.85 7.82
N PRO A 643 -14.11 -18.73 7.56
CA PRO A 643 -14.69 -17.42 7.85
C PRO A 643 -15.78 -17.15 6.82
N GLY A 644 -16.96 -16.77 7.30
CA GLY A 644 -18.06 -16.32 6.44
C GLY A 644 -18.35 -14.84 6.61
N HIS A 645 -18.75 -14.19 5.52
CA HIS A 645 -19.13 -12.78 5.54
C HIS A 645 -20.63 -12.65 5.30
N VAL A 646 -21.32 -12.06 6.27
CA VAL A 646 -22.75 -11.80 6.22
C VAL A 646 -22.97 -10.30 6.05
N SER A 647 -23.72 -9.92 5.03
CA SER A 647 -23.95 -8.51 4.69
C SER A 647 -24.61 -7.77 5.85
N SER A 648 -24.06 -6.59 6.19
CA SER A 648 -24.71 -5.70 7.16
C SER A 648 -26.04 -5.10 6.67
N GLU A 649 -26.27 -5.06 5.35
CA GLU A 649 -27.45 -4.45 4.75
C GLU A 649 -28.71 -5.33 4.87
N ASN A 650 -28.56 -6.65 4.72
CA ASN A 650 -29.70 -7.56 4.61
C ASN A 650 -29.51 -8.95 5.27
N ASN A 651 -28.42 -9.16 6.00
CA ASN A 651 -28.07 -10.44 6.64
C ASN A 651 -27.88 -11.63 5.71
N ALA A 652 -27.75 -11.42 4.39
CA ALA A 652 -27.42 -12.50 3.47
C ALA A 652 -25.96 -12.94 3.68
N LEU A 653 -25.71 -14.25 3.72
CA LEU A 653 -24.35 -14.77 3.53
C LEU A 653 -23.90 -14.41 2.12
N VAL A 654 -22.78 -13.70 1.99
CA VAL A 654 -22.29 -13.20 0.70
C VAL A 654 -21.16 -14.06 0.14
N TRP A 655 -20.23 -14.49 0.99
CA TRP A 655 -19.13 -15.37 0.62
C TRP A 655 -18.44 -15.98 1.85
N ILE A 656 -17.67 -17.05 1.63
CA ILE A 656 -16.83 -17.71 2.62
C ILE A 656 -15.43 -17.95 2.04
N ASN A 657 -14.41 -18.07 2.88
CA ASN A 657 -13.06 -18.42 2.45
C ASN A 657 -12.71 -19.87 2.83
N SER A 658 -11.60 -20.40 2.30
CA SER A 658 -11.11 -21.78 2.51
C SER A 658 -11.92 -22.88 1.82
N GLY A 659 -12.65 -22.56 0.74
CA GLY A 659 -13.43 -23.52 -0.05
C GLY A 659 -14.72 -24.01 0.63
N PHE A 660 -15.33 -25.06 0.10
CA PHE A 660 -16.59 -25.65 0.61
C PHE A 660 -16.45 -27.01 1.28
N LEU A 661 -15.28 -27.67 1.19
CA LEU A 661 -15.03 -28.90 1.95
C LEU A 661 -15.07 -28.58 3.43
N TYR A 662 -15.72 -29.40 4.27
CA TYR A 662 -15.77 -29.15 5.71
C TYR A 662 -14.38 -28.91 6.30
N CYS A 663 -13.36 -29.62 5.82
CA CYS A 663 -11.96 -29.29 6.10
C CYS A 663 -11.13 -29.26 4.81
N SER A 664 -10.71 -28.08 4.38
CA SER A 664 -9.86 -27.88 3.20
C SER A 664 -8.46 -28.48 3.32
N LYS A 665 -8.02 -28.80 4.55
CA LYS A 665 -6.73 -29.46 4.82
C LYS A 665 -6.79 -30.99 4.75
N SER A 666 -7.97 -31.57 4.47
CA SER A 666 -8.20 -33.02 4.47
C SER A 666 -7.22 -33.88 3.65
N PRO A 667 -6.66 -33.46 2.49
CA PRO A 667 -5.76 -34.32 1.72
C PRO A 667 -4.46 -34.73 2.44
N GLY A 668 -4.07 -34.01 3.49
CA GLY A 668 -2.83 -34.25 4.24
C GLY A 668 -3.03 -34.61 5.72
N LEU A 669 -4.25 -34.90 6.15
CA LEU A 669 -4.56 -35.14 7.57
C LEU A 669 -4.36 -36.60 8.01
N ASP A 670 -3.93 -36.74 9.25
CA ASP A 670 -3.93 -38.01 9.99
C ASP A 670 -5.27 -38.16 10.73
N PHE A 671 -6.23 -38.80 10.07
CA PHE A 671 -7.59 -38.95 10.61
C PHE A 671 -7.66 -39.79 11.89
N ALA A 672 -6.66 -40.64 12.16
CA ALA A 672 -6.60 -41.39 13.42
C ALA A 672 -6.37 -40.44 14.60
N LYS A 673 -5.46 -39.47 14.44
CA LYS A 673 -5.22 -38.44 15.47
C LYS A 673 -6.43 -37.54 15.68
N GLU A 674 -7.12 -37.17 14.60
CA GLU A 674 -8.37 -36.38 14.70
C GLU A 674 -9.42 -37.12 15.54
N ALA A 675 -9.60 -38.43 15.33
CA ALA A 675 -10.53 -39.27 16.10
C ALA A 675 -10.11 -39.50 17.56
N GLU A 676 -8.82 -39.41 17.89
CA GLU A 676 -8.31 -39.54 19.26
C GLU A 676 -8.68 -38.34 20.16
N HIS A 677 -8.91 -37.16 19.59
CA HIS A 677 -9.11 -35.92 20.36
C HIS A 677 -10.42 -35.88 21.15
N LYS A 678 -11.54 -36.39 20.58
CA LYS A 678 -12.87 -36.59 21.22
C LYS A 678 -13.56 -35.37 21.85
N ASP A 679 -12.90 -34.22 21.93
CA ASP A 679 -13.44 -33.00 22.54
C ASP A 679 -14.47 -32.26 21.68
N ARG A 680 -14.43 -32.45 20.36
CA ARG A 680 -15.31 -31.80 19.38
C ARG A 680 -15.75 -32.81 18.33
N LEU A 681 -16.84 -32.50 17.63
CA LEU A 681 -17.45 -33.39 16.64
C LEU A 681 -17.77 -34.76 17.25
N LYS A 682 -18.37 -34.77 18.45
CA LYS A 682 -18.58 -35.96 19.29
C LYS A 682 -19.43 -37.06 18.65
N HIS A 683 -20.15 -36.74 17.57
CA HIS A 683 -20.90 -37.68 16.76
C HIS A 683 -20.01 -38.51 15.80
N LEU A 684 -18.70 -38.21 15.71
CA LEU A 684 -17.71 -38.95 14.94
C LEU A 684 -16.79 -39.72 15.91
N HIS A 685 -16.53 -40.98 15.62
CA HIS A 685 -15.81 -41.90 16.51
C HIS A 685 -14.61 -42.56 15.84
N THR A 686 -14.62 -42.69 14.51
CA THR A 686 -13.62 -43.43 13.74
C THR A 686 -12.89 -42.54 12.74
N ALA A 687 -11.69 -42.95 12.33
CA ALA A 687 -10.91 -42.24 11.31
C ALA A 687 -11.68 -42.18 9.97
N GLU A 688 -12.44 -43.21 9.64
CA GLU A 688 -13.27 -43.29 8.44
C GLU A 688 -14.42 -42.27 8.47
N GLU A 689 -15.11 -42.12 9.61
CA GLU A 689 -16.16 -41.12 9.79
C GLU A 689 -15.60 -39.70 9.68
N PHE A 690 -14.46 -39.43 10.33
CA PHE A 690 -13.76 -38.15 10.20
C PHE A 690 -13.36 -37.86 8.76
N LYS A 691 -12.79 -38.84 8.06
CA LYS A 691 -12.43 -38.71 6.64
C LYS A 691 -13.65 -38.37 5.80
N ALA A 692 -14.74 -39.13 5.92
CA ALA A 692 -15.96 -38.90 5.18
C ALA A 692 -16.52 -37.49 5.45
N PHE A 693 -16.63 -37.09 6.72
CA PHE A 693 -17.14 -35.79 7.12
C PHE A 693 -16.25 -34.64 6.62
N TYR A 694 -14.93 -34.71 6.78
CA TYR A 694 -14.00 -33.66 6.37
C TYR A 694 -13.95 -33.46 4.85
N THR A 695 -14.20 -34.51 4.08
CA THR A 695 -14.29 -34.44 2.62
C THR A 695 -15.68 -34.12 2.09
N SER A 696 -16.69 -34.02 2.96
CA SER A 696 -18.04 -33.63 2.56
C SER A 696 -18.19 -32.11 2.45
N PRO A 697 -19.18 -31.60 1.68
CA PRO A 697 -19.48 -30.18 1.67
C PRO A 697 -19.93 -29.69 3.06
N LEU A 698 -19.45 -28.53 3.48
CA LEU A 698 -19.91 -27.84 4.66
C LEU A 698 -21.42 -27.61 4.60
N ARG A 699 -22.16 -28.00 5.64
CA ARG A 699 -23.59 -27.67 5.76
C ARG A 699 -23.75 -26.40 6.60
N ILE A 700 -24.48 -25.42 6.05
CA ILE A 700 -24.59 -24.08 6.60
C ILE A 700 -26.05 -23.83 7.00
N GLN A 701 -26.30 -23.68 8.29
CA GLN A 701 -27.64 -23.39 8.85
C GLN A 701 -27.66 -22.05 9.57
N SER A 702 -26.55 -21.69 10.21
CA SER A 702 -26.44 -20.48 11.00
C SER A 702 -25.09 -19.79 10.79
N ALA A 703 -25.04 -18.51 11.16
CA ALA A 703 -23.84 -17.73 11.31
C ALA A 703 -23.78 -17.08 12.70
N ILE A 704 -22.59 -17.04 13.30
CA ILE A 704 -22.32 -16.31 14.55
C ILE A 704 -21.25 -15.27 14.29
N ILE A 705 -21.62 -13.98 14.42
CA ILE A 705 -20.68 -12.86 14.50
C ILE A 705 -20.49 -12.58 16.00
N PRO A 706 -19.36 -12.99 16.60
CA PRO A 706 -19.21 -12.88 18.05
C PRO A 706 -18.98 -11.43 18.49
N PRO A 707 -19.30 -11.10 19.75
CA PRO A 707 -19.01 -9.77 20.30
C PRO A 707 -17.48 -9.55 20.42
N MET A 708 -17.05 -8.31 20.19
CA MET A 708 -15.64 -7.91 20.26
C MET A 708 -15.41 -6.85 21.34
N ASP A 709 -14.35 -7.04 22.13
CA ASP A 709 -13.64 -5.97 22.83
C ASP A 709 -12.15 -6.30 22.78
N LEU A 710 -11.37 -5.41 22.16
CA LEU A 710 -9.95 -5.60 21.91
C LEU A 710 -9.11 -5.69 23.20
N HIS A 711 -9.55 -5.03 24.27
CA HIS A 711 -8.71 -4.80 25.45
C HIS A 711 -9.23 -5.48 26.72
N ASN A 712 -10.51 -5.83 26.78
CA ASN A 712 -11.09 -6.43 27.99
C ASN A 712 -11.72 -7.79 27.71
N TRP A 713 -11.11 -8.84 28.27
CA TRP A 713 -11.73 -10.16 28.32
C TRP A 713 -12.88 -10.13 29.32
N ALA A 714 -14.00 -10.74 28.93
CA ALA A 714 -15.19 -10.81 29.76
C ALA A 714 -15.06 -11.96 30.78
N ILE A 715 -14.10 -11.83 31.70
CA ILE A 715 -13.85 -12.82 32.76
C ILE A 715 -15.09 -12.87 33.67
N ASN A 716 -15.58 -14.07 33.96
CA ASN A 716 -16.80 -14.32 34.72
C ASN A 716 -16.64 -15.57 35.60
N ASN A 717 -17.58 -15.80 36.52
CA ASN A 717 -17.61 -16.96 37.41
C ASN A 717 -18.65 -18.02 37.00
N GLU A 718 -19.25 -17.89 35.81
CA GLU A 718 -20.40 -18.69 35.35
C GLU A 718 -20.02 -19.74 34.29
N ASP A 719 -18.71 -19.95 34.09
CA ASP A 719 -18.14 -20.82 33.05
C ASP A 719 -18.46 -20.35 31.61
N GLU A 720 -18.90 -19.10 31.43
CA GLU A 720 -19.16 -18.54 30.10
C GLU A 720 -17.86 -18.14 29.39
N PRO A 721 -17.79 -18.22 28.05
CA PRO A 721 -16.60 -17.85 27.30
C PRO A 721 -16.25 -16.39 27.57
N SER A 722 -14.95 -16.14 27.80
CA SER A 722 -14.45 -14.78 28.04
C SER A 722 -14.12 -14.02 26.76
N ARG A 723 -14.16 -14.70 25.60
CA ARG A 723 -13.81 -14.16 24.28
C ARG A 723 -14.72 -14.71 23.20
N GLY A 724 -14.86 -13.91 22.14
CA GLY A 724 -15.76 -14.22 21.04
C GLY A 724 -15.29 -15.35 20.13
N TRP A 725 -13.98 -15.55 20.03
CA TRP A 725 -13.34 -16.54 19.17
C TRP A 725 -12.40 -17.47 19.96
N PHE A 726 -12.39 -18.74 19.60
CA PHE A 726 -11.45 -19.76 20.05
C PHE A 726 -10.92 -20.56 18.86
N MET A 727 -9.60 -20.67 18.73
CA MET A 727 -8.96 -21.54 17.73
C MET A 727 -8.61 -22.87 18.38
N ASP A 728 -9.15 -23.96 17.87
CA ASP A 728 -8.78 -25.32 18.31
C ASP A 728 -7.70 -25.87 17.39
N SER A 729 -6.44 -25.81 17.85
CA SER A 729 -5.28 -26.22 17.05
C SER A 729 -5.21 -27.72 16.73
N ARG A 730 -6.08 -28.52 17.35
CA ARG A 730 -6.08 -29.99 17.25
C ARG A 730 -6.84 -30.49 16.03
N TYR A 731 -7.88 -29.76 15.61
CA TYR A 731 -8.76 -30.20 14.53
C TYR A 731 -8.45 -29.49 13.21
N CYS A 732 -8.56 -30.23 12.11
CA CYS A 732 -8.37 -29.71 10.75
C CYS A 732 -7.00 -29.00 10.57
N SER A 733 -5.92 -29.60 11.07
CA SER A 733 -4.56 -29.01 11.03
C SER A 733 -4.49 -27.62 11.67
N GLY A 734 -5.31 -27.38 12.70
CA GLY A 734 -5.40 -26.12 13.43
C GLY A 734 -6.14 -25.00 12.71
N TYR A 735 -6.95 -25.33 11.70
CA TYR A 735 -7.85 -24.38 11.05
C TYR A 735 -9.22 -24.30 11.72
N MET A 736 -9.56 -25.12 12.72
CA MET A 736 -10.87 -25.07 13.36
C MET A 736 -11.03 -23.83 14.25
N TRP A 737 -12.04 -23.01 13.98
CA TRP A 737 -12.38 -21.83 14.77
C TRP A 737 -13.81 -21.91 15.30
N CYS A 738 -14.00 -21.62 16.58
CA CYS A 738 -15.29 -21.55 17.24
C CYS A 738 -15.64 -20.11 17.59
N ALA A 739 -16.86 -19.69 17.27
CA ALA A 739 -17.44 -18.42 17.68
C ALA A 739 -18.53 -18.62 18.72
N TYR A 740 -18.66 -17.66 19.64
CA TYR A 740 -19.66 -17.66 20.70
C TYR A 740 -20.66 -16.53 20.53
N SER A 741 -21.96 -16.81 20.66
CA SER A 741 -23.04 -15.81 20.54
C SER A 741 -23.00 -14.75 21.63
N SER A 742 -22.43 -15.06 22.79
CA SER A 742 -22.21 -14.12 23.87
C SER A 742 -20.95 -14.48 24.65
N ILE A 743 -20.38 -13.49 25.32
CA ILE A 743 -19.22 -13.65 26.21
C ILE A 743 -19.51 -13.00 27.56
N GLY A 744 -18.83 -13.43 28.61
CA GLY A 744 -18.99 -12.85 29.94
C GLY A 744 -20.24 -13.30 30.68
N GLY A 745 -20.40 -12.74 31.87
CA GLY A 745 -21.41 -13.14 32.84
C GLY A 745 -21.22 -12.40 34.16
N GLN A 746 -21.67 -13.01 35.26
CA GLN A 746 -21.47 -12.44 36.60
C GLN A 746 -19.99 -12.51 37.03
N THR A 747 -19.42 -11.38 37.44
CA THR A 747 -18.03 -11.25 37.87
C THR A 747 -17.87 -11.48 39.38
N LYS A 748 -16.62 -11.57 39.85
CA LYS A 748 -16.30 -11.66 41.29
C LYS A 748 -16.75 -10.43 42.10
N THR A 749 -16.92 -9.28 41.45
CA THR A 749 -17.40 -8.04 42.09
C THR A 749 -18.93 -7.95 42.10
N GLY A 750 -19.64 -8.92 41.52
CA GLY A 750 -21.10 -8.93 41.41
C GLY A 750 -21.65 -8.16 40.21
N GLU A 751 -20.78 -7.50 39.43
CA GLU A 751 -21.16 -6.84 38.17
C GLU A 751 -21.43 -7.89 37.08
N ASN A 752 -22.28 -7.56 36.10
CA ASN A 752 -22.48 -8.40 34.93
C ASN A 752 -21.77 -7.76 33.72
N ASN A 753 -20.76 -8.46 33.19
CA ASN A 753 -19.99 -8.00 32.02
C ASN A 753 -20.39 -8.70 30.72
N LYS A 754 -21.57 -9.34 30.69
CA LYS A 754 -22.07 -10.08 29.52
C LYS A 754 -22.21 -9.16 28.31
N ARG A 755 -21.73 -9.64 27.17
CA ARG A 755 -21.82 -8.99 25.86
C ARG A 755 -22.38 -9.98 24.86
N VAL A 756 -23.23 -9.50 23.96
CA VAL A 756 -23.96 -10.34 23.02
C VAL A 756 -23.53 -9.96 21.61
N GLY A 757 -23.16 -10.95 20.81
CA GLY A 757 -22.91 -10.83 19.39
C GLY A 757 -24.19 -10.98 18.58
N ARG A 758 -24.05 -11.42 17.33
CA ARG A 758 -25.18 -11.65 16.44
C ARG A 758 -25.24 -13.12 16.04
N VAL A 759 -26.43 -13.69 16.16
CA VAL A 759 -26.75 -15.02 15.64
C VAL A 759 -27.73 -14.84 14.50
N ILE A 760 -27.44 -15.46 13.37
CA ILE A 760 -28.25 -15.40 12.17
C ILE A 760 -28.58 -16.83 11.80
N ASP A 761 -29.87 -17.14 11.72
CA ASP A 761 -30.37 -18.43 11.27
C ASP A 761 -30.91 -18.24 9.86
N PHE A 762 -30.38 -19.01 8.91
CA PHE A 762 -30.75 -18.91 7.51
C PHE A 762 -32.05 -19.67 7.26
N SER A 763 -32.88 -19.15 6.36
CA SER A 763 -34.13 -19.80 5.96
C SER A 763 -33.86 -21.12 5.23
N ASP A 764 -34.83 -22.04 5.22
CA ASP A 764 -34.71 -23.32 4.49
C ASP A 764 -34.33 -23.11 3.03
N ARG A 765 -34.88 -22.07 2.38
CA ARG A 765 -34.52 -21.67 1.02
C ARG A 765 -33.02 -21.35 0.89
N GLU A 766 -32.47 -20.56 1.79
CA GLU A 766 -31.05 -20.19 1.76
C GLU A 766 -30.17 -21.42 2.01
N GLN A 767 -30.53 -22.26 2.98
CA GLN A 767 -29.82 -23.49 3.28
C GLN A 767 -29.80 -24.45 2.08
N GLU A 768 -30.93 -24.63 1.38
CA GLU A 768 -31.02 -25.43 0.16
C GLU A 768 -30.15 -24.86 -0.97
N ILE A 769 -30.08 -23.54 -1.11
CA ILE A 769 -29.20 -22.88 -2.09
C ILE A 769 -27.72 -23.09 -1.73
N PHE A 770 -27.35 -22.98 -0.45
CA PHE A 770 -25.99 -23.25 0.00
C PHE A 770 -25.60 -24.72 -0.23
N GLU A 771 -26.53 -25.65 0.00
CA GLU A 771 -26.34 -27.08 -0.30
C GLU A 771 -26.05 -27.28 -1.80
N TYR A 772 -26.84 -26.67 -2.68
CA TYR A 772 -26.59 -26.73 -4.13
C TYR A 772 -25.20 -26.18 -4.51
N TYR A 773 -24.83 -25.00 -4.02
CA TYR A 773 -23.50 -24.42 -4.32
C TYR A 773 -22.35 -25.25 -3.74
N GLY A 774 -22.54 -25.86 -2.57
CA GLY A 774 -21.56 -26.75 -1.97
C GLY A 774 -21.37 -28.05 -2.76
N ASP A 775 -22.45 -28.64 -3.23
CA ASP A 775 -22.40 -29.86 -4.04
C ASP A 775 -21.76 -29.59 -5.41
N VAL A 776 -22.04 -28.43 -6.04
CA VAL A 776 -21.35 -27.97 -7.25
C VAL A 776 -19.84 -27.79 -7.01
N TRP A 777 -19.45 -27.15 -5.90
CA TRP A 777 -18.04 -26.92 -5.58
C TRP A 777 -17.27 -28.21 -5.34
N VAL A 778 -17.87 -29.18 -4.63
CA VAL A 778 -17.22 -30.46 -4.33
C VAL A 778 -17.27 -31.42 -5.53
N GLY A 779 -18.20 -31.24 -6.45
CA GLY A 779 -18.39 -32.09 -7.63
C GLY A 779 -19.16 -33.35 -7.32
N LEU A 780 -20.22 -33.26 -6.50
CA LEU A 780 -21.13 -34.37 -6.23
C LEU A 780 -22.18 -34.50 -7.34
N GLU A 781 -22.46 -35.74 -7.77
CA GLU A 781 -23.51 -36.07 -8.76
C GLU A 781 -24.90 -36.26 -8.12
#